data_AF-A0AB39SPK8-F1
#
_entry.id   AF-A0AB39SPK8-F1
#
_cell.length_a   1.000
_cell.length_b   1.000
_cell.length_c   1.000
_cell.angle_alpha   90.00
_cell.angle_beta   90.00
_cell.angle_gamma   90.00
#
_symmetry.space_group_name_H-M   'P 1'
#
loop_
_entity.id
_entity.type
_entity.pdbx_description
1 polymer ?
#
loop_
_entity_poly.entity_id
_entity_poly.type
_entity_poly.pdbx_seq_one_letter_code
_entity_poly.pdbx_strand_id
1 'polypeptide(L)'
;MSSRRRFLAGSAATLGLGALPATGAAGTAVAQAAAAVPEDTTRPPNLVVVLADDLGYGELGAYGQKLIATPRIDGLAAEGLRFTDAYSAAAVCAPSRCSLLTGLHTGHATVRANPSGAQGSLTASDTTFAEVLRARGYRTGVIGKWGFGPESAGQDSHPNARGFEEFHGYIDHTHAHQYYPAYLWHNGVKEPIPANENGARGVYAPDLLRQRALDFLDRHAAEPFLLLLTPTVPHAPSDIPDTGAYASRSWTAANKGHAAQVSLFDSLVGDVVERLRALGLEDDTVLLVTSDNGPHEEGGVNPDLFDANGPLRGYKRNLYEGGIRVPLVAWGPGRVTPGTSDRPTPLTDLLPTLAELGGAPAPSDVDGLSAAPLLTGGGAAVARHDHLYWFRDERGVTSRADAQDEQRSTWLAEALRRDRWKAVRFAPVRDHALPDDQWQVELYDLATDLGETSDLAARHPARAAELVALMRSSWQDPYPRAAFGATLAVPSLAVPGQAFTATATLANGACKAWSSAALTLRAPAGWTVRATTATTAGQLAPGARLAATWQVTPPDDAPTATPWTLTAEGTALAPGGPVRYAADGTVTTPPPAPVRDSYLSDLPWIRAVNGWGPVERDTSNGKNAAGDGTPIAFGGTTYPKGLGVHAYSDIAFHLGGVGDRFTALVGIDDFSARQSSAGATRATVYGDDRILLTTPTLTAATGPVPVDVDVRGVRVLRLEVTDANNKTSFDHTSWALARVTVG
;
A
#
# COMPACT_ATOMS: atom_id res chain seq x y z
N MET A 1 46.47 -26.93 49.22
CA MET A 1 46.02 -27.13 50.61
C MET A 1 44.57 -27.60 50.58
N SER A 2 44.28 -28.69 51.33
CA SER A 2 42.99 -29.33 51.69
C SER A 2 41.76 -29.20 50.75
N SER A 3 41.28 -30.22 50.02
CA SER A 3 40.78 -31.57 50.37
C SER A 3 39.29 -31.68 50.77
N ARG A 4 38.60 -32.65 50.11
CA ARG A 4 37.52 -33.58 50.56
C ARG A 4 36.07 -33.21 50.15
N ARG A 5 35.12 -34.11 49.85
CA ARG A 5 34.96 -35.59 49.67
C ARG A 5 33.52 -35.78 49.10
N ARG A 6 33.29 -36.56 48.03
CA ARG A 6 32.61 -37.88 47.95
C ARG A 6 31.38 -38.13 48.84
N PHE A 7 30.27 -38.56 48.22
CA PHE A 7 29.40 -39.72 48.58
C PHE A 7 28.47 -40.00 47.38
N LEU A 8 28.59 -41.09 46.60
CA LEU A 8 28.33 -42.54 46.77
C LEU A 8 26.94 -42.99 46.26
N ALA A 9 27.00 -44.05 45.46
CA ALA A 9 25.94 -44.72 44.72
C ALA A 9 25.16 -45.75 45.57
N GLY A 10 24.03 -46.18 45.01
CA GLY A 10 23.30 -47.42 45.33
C GLY A 10 21.97 -47.41 44.57
N SER A 11 21.44 -48.46 43.96
CA SER A 11 21.82 -49.86 43.81
C SER A 11 21.00 -50.44 42.63
N ALA A 12 21.56 -51.45 41.96
CA ALA A 12 20.88 -52.20 40.90
C ALA A 12 19.96 -53.30 41.46
N ALA A 13 18.88 -53.63 40.74
CA ALA A 13 18.16 -54.90 40.87
C ALA A 13 17.68 -55.41 39.49
N THR A 14 18.38 -56.46 39.06
CA THR A 14 18.10 -57.62 38.19
C THR A 14 16.72 -57.86 37.54
N LEU A 15 16.80 -58.13 36.22
CA LEU A 15 16.28 -59.26 35.41
C LEU A 15 14.81 -59.73 35.56
N GLY A 16 14.08 -59.62 34.44
CA GLY A 16 12.93 -60.45 34.10
C GLY A 16 12.78 -60.59 32.58
N LEU A 17 13.18 -61.75 32.03
CA LEU A 17 12.86 -62.20 30.68
C LEU A 17 11.42 -62.75 30.69
N GLY A 18 10.55 -62.22 29.82
CA GLY A 18 9.18 -62.70 29.67
C GLY A 18 8.61 -62.40 28.28
N ALA A 19 8.53 -63.46 27.48
CA ALA A 19 7.65 -63.74 26.33
C ALA A 19 7.06 -62.58 25.49
N LEU A 20 7.36 -62.62 24.20
CA LEU A 20 6.55 -62.02 23.12
C LEU A 20 5.16 -62.66 23.06
N PRO A 21 4.14 -61.87 22.68
CA PRO A 21 3.28 -62.30 21.60
C PRO A 21 3.24 -61.24 20.47
N ALA A 22 3.32 -61.74 19.25
CA ALA A 22 3.01 -60.98 18.05
C ALA A 22 1.49 -60.75 17.99
N THR A 23 1.07 -59.48 17.95
CA THR A 23 -0.26 -59.08 17.46
C THR A 23 -0.08 -57.78 16.68
N GLY A 24 -0.35 -57.82 15.38
CA GLY A 24 -0.41 -56.63 14.54
C GLY A 24 -1.67 -55.83 14.81
N ALA A 25 -1.60 -54.50 14.61
CA ALA A 25 -2.64 -53.67 14.02
C ALA A 25 -2.22 -52.20 14.01
N ALA A 26 -2.61 -51.53 12.92
CA ALA A 26 -2.82 -50.08 12.76
C ALA A 26 -1.61 -49.16 12.96
N GLY A 27 -1.04 -48.72 11.82
CA GLY A 27 -0.24 -47.51 11.75
C GLY A 27 -1.08 -46.31 12.17
N THR A 28 -0.78 -45.78 13.34
CA THR A 28 -1.23 -44.45 13.77
C THR A 28 -0.35 -43.42 13.06
N ALA A 29 -0.96 -42.63 12.19
CA ALA A 29 -0.34 -41.42 11.65
C ALA A 29 -0.07 -40.49 12.84
N VAL A 30 1.20 -40.38 13.23
CA VAL A 30 1.65 -39.37 14.20
C VAL A 30 1.54 -38.03 13.50
N ALA A 31 0.47 -37.29 13.79
CA ALA A 31 0.39 -35.87 13.48
C ALA A 31 1.56 -35.19 14.18
N GLN A 32 2.56 -34.78 13.39
CA GLN A 32 3.73 -34.09 13.89
C GLN A 32 3.29 -32.69 14.29
N ALA A 33 3.01 -32.51 15.58
CA ALA A 33 2.68 -31.22 16.16
C ALA A 33 3.84 -30.24 15.86
N ALA A 34 3.53 -29.15 15.16
CA ALA A 34 4.45 -28.05 14.98
C ALA A 34 4.91 -27.58 16.37
N ALA A 35 6.23 -27.52 16.57
CA ALA A 35 6.80 -27.06 17.83
C ALA A 35 6.29 -25.64 18.13
N ALA A 36 5.55 -25.49 19.22
CA ALA A 36 5.12 -24.19 19.71
C ALA A 36 6.37 -23.35 20.02
N VAL A 37 6.47 -22.19 19.38
CA VAL A 37 7.52 -21.23 19.66
C VAL A 37 7.32 -20.68 21.08
N PRO A 38 8.37 -20.56 21.92
CA PRO A 38 8.25 -19.96 23.25
C PRO A 38 7.70 -18.53 23.20
N GLU A 39 6.75 -18.21 24.07
CA GLU A 39 6.23 -16.84 24.26
C GLU A 39 7.29 -15.96 24.92
N ASP A 40 7.57 -14.81 24.30
CA ASP A 40 8.35 -13.72 24.88
C ASP A 40 7.45 -12.95 25.86
N THR A 41 7.83 -12.93 27.14
CA THR A 41 6.96 -12.45 28.23
C THR A 41 6.96 -10.93 28.42
N THR A 42 7.77 -10.17 27.68
CA THR A 42 7.72 -8.70 27.72
C THR A 42 6.84 -8.17 26.60
N ARG A 43 5.65 -7.66 26.96
CA ARG A 43 4.73 -7.00 26.01
C ARG A 43 5.46 -5.81 25.35
N PRO A 44 5.58 -5.77 24.02
CA PRO A 44 6.19 -4.64 23.34
C PRO A 44 5.24 -3.42 23.44
N PRO A 45 5.76 -2.18 23.37
CA PRO A 45 4.94 -0.99 23.57
C PRO A 45 3.90 -0.83 22.45
N ASN A 46 2.77 -0.19 22.77
CA ASN A 46 1.91 0.39 21.76
C ASN A 46 2.64 1.52 21.05
N LEU A 47 2.36 1.70 19.77
CA LEU A 47 2.98 2.69 18.91
C LEU A 47 1.89 3.59 18.32
N VAL A 48 1.97 4.89 18.57
CA VAL A 48 1.04 5.87 18.00
C VAL A 48 1.85 6.89 17.21
N VAL A 49 1.51 7.07 15.93
CA VAL A 49 2.10 8.09 15.07
C VAL A 49 0.99 9.01 14.61
N VAL A 50 1.05 10.28 15.01
CA VAL A 50 0.14 11.33 14.59
C VAL A 50 0.84 12.22 13.55
N LEU A 51 0.32 12.25 12.34
CA LEU A 51 0.88 12.96 11.20
C LEU A 51 -0.08 14.04 10.72
N ALA A 52 0.24 15.30 10.99
CA ALA A 52 -0.47 16.45 10.44
C ALA A 52 -0.25 16.58 8.92
N ASP A 53 -1.16 17.28 8.25
CA ASP A 53 -1.13 17.57 6.82
C ASP A 53 -0.86 19.08 6.63
N ASP A 54 0.35 19.43 6.18
CA ASP A 54 0.83 20.82 6.01
C ASP A 54 1.05 21.65 7.30
N LEU A 55 1.36 21.03 8.44
CA LEU A 55 1.72 21.76 9.66
C LEU A 55 3.18 22.28 9.57
N GLY A 56 3.36 23.59 9.68
CA GLY A 56 4.67 24.23 9.65
C GLY A 56 5.49 24.05 10.92
N TYR A 57 6.82 24.16 10.78
CA TYR A 57 7.78 24.06 11.89
C TYR A 57 7.46 25.01 13.05
N GLY A 58 7.11 26.26 12.76
CA GLY A 58 6.81 27.31 13.73
C GLY A 58 5.35 27.38 14.17
N GLU A 59 4.50 26.42 13.81
CA GLU A 59 3.05 26.47 14.10
C GLU A 59 2.65 25.90 15.46
N LEU A 60 3.60 25.36 16.21
CA LEU A 60 3.43 24.87 17.57
C LEU A 60 4.11 25.80 18.58
N GLY A 61 3.52 25.98 19.76
CA GLY A 61 4.07 26.83 20.83
C GLY A 61 5.46 26.36 21.27
N ALA A 62 5.67 25.03 21.35
CA ALA A 62 6.96 24.40 21.60
C ALA A 62 8.04 24.72 20.56
N TYR A 63 7.66 25.26 19.40
CA TYR A 63 8.54 25.68 18.32
C TYR A 63 8.53 27.19 18.05
N GLY A 64 7.86 27.97 18.90
CA GLY A 64 7.90 29.44 18.89
C GLY A 64 6.61 30.14 18.47
N GLN A 65 5.53 29.40 18.19
CA GLN A 65 4.23 29.98 17.85
C GLN A 65 3.69 30.89 18.98
N LYS A 66 3.10 32.03 18.61
CA LYS A 66 2.58 33.03 19.57
C LYS A 66 1.12 33.40 19.39
N LEU A 67 0.55 33.12 18.21
CA LEU A 67 -0.81 33.52 17.85
C LEU A 67 -1.81 32.37 17.94
N ILE A 68 -1.34 31.14 17.70
CA ILE A 68 -2.13 29.91 17.78
C ILE A 68 -1.73 29.18 19.07
N ALA A 69 -2.71 28.72 19.85
CA ALA A 69 -2.45 27.97 21.08
C ALA A 69 -2.46 26.46 20.82
N THR A 70 -1.39 25.77 21.24
CA THR A 70 -1.23 24.31 21.16
C THR A 70 -0.80 23.69 22.49
N PRO A 71 -1.53 23.96 23.60
CA PRO A 71 -1.07 23.61 24.95
C PRO A 71 -0.91 22.10 25.18
N ARG A 72 -1.62 21.24 24.45
CA ARG A 72 -1.53 19.79 24.64
C ARG A 72 -0.21 19.28 24.09
N ILE A 73 0.12 19.58 22.84
CA ILE A 73 1.38 19.20 22.20
C ILE A 73 2.56 19.90 22.89
N ASP A 74 2.40 21.16 23.33
CA ASP A 74 3.43 21.86 24.09
C ASP A 74 3.77 21.14 25.41
N GLY A 75 2.75 20.62 26.10
CA GLY A 75 2.92 19.76 27.27
C GLY A 75 3.68 18.47 26.94
N LEU A 76 3.32 17.79 25.85
CA LEU A 76 4.03 16.58 25.41
C LEU A 76 5.49 16.86 25.07
N ALA A 77 5.79 18.02 24.46
CA ALA A 77 7.16 18.43 24.15
C ALA A 77 7.98 18.74 25.40
N ALA A 78 7.34 19.22 26.47
CA ALA A 78 7.99 19.48 27.77
C ALA A 78 8.21 18.19 28.58
N GLU A 79 7.28 17.23 28.49
CA GLU A 79 7.35 15.93 29.17
C GLU A 79 8.13 14.88 28.39
N GLY A 80 8.39 15.11 27.10
CA GLY A 80 9.00 14.17 26.17
C GLY A 80 10.24 14.73 25.48
N LEU A 81 10.56 14.14 24.33
CA LEU A 81 11.72 14.53 23.51
C LEU A 81 11.26 15.37 22.32
N ARG A 82 11.67 16.64 22.29
CA ARG A 82 11.44 17.57 21.17
C ARG A 82 12.62 17.52 20.21
N PHE A 83 12.38 17.36 18.91
CA PHE A 83 13.41 17.34 17.89
C PHE A 83 13.48 18.69 17.17
N THR A 84 14.64 19.32 17.12
CA THR A 84 14.81 20.59 16.38
C THR A 84 15.20 20.35 14.94
N ASP A 85 15.84 19.22 14.61
CA ASP A 85 16.36 18.88 13.28
C ASP A 85 15.65 17.66 12.67
N ALA A 86 14.31 17.64 12.71
CA ALA A 86 13.51 16.60 12.08
C ALA A 86 13.09 16.99 10.65
N TYR A 87 13.10 16.03 9.72
CA TYR A 87 12.87 16.29 8.30
C TYR A 87 11.79 15.38 7.72
N SER A 88 10.78 15.96 7.07
CA SER A 88 9.93 15.20 6.16
C SER A 88 10.77 14.65 5.01
N ALA A 89 10.33 13.54 4.43
CA ALA A 89 11.06 12.89 3.35
C ALA A 89 10.83 13.56 1.99
N ALA A 90 9.86 14.46 1.89
CA ALA A 90 9.59 15.28 0.71
C ALA A 90 8.92 16.60 1.11
N ALA A 91 8.90 17.56 0.19
CA ALA A 91 8.23 18.85 0.37
C ALA A 91 6.72 18.83 0.06
N VAL A 92 6.15 17.65 -0.19
CA VAL A 92 4.74 17.44 -0.55
C VAL A 92 4.22 16.09 -0.04
N CYS A 93 2.90 15.99 0.12
CA CYS A 93 2.21 14.92 0.85
C CYS A 93 2.53 13.48 0.37
N ALA A 94 2.20 13.12 -0.89
CA ALA A 94 2.22 11.72 -1.32
C ALA A 94 3.62 11.09 -1.28
N PRO A 95 4.69 11.76 -1.79
CA PRO A 95 6.05 11.24 -1.68
C PRO A 95 6.55 11.17 -0.24
N SER A 96 6.18 12.14 0.61
CA SER A 96 6.55 12.13 2.02
C SER A 96 5.92 10.94 2.75
N ARG A 97 4.63 10.69 2.53
CA ARG A 97 3.89 9.57 3.12
C ARG A 97 4.40 8.22 2.64
N CYS A 98 4.68 8.07 1.33
CA CYS A 98 5.30 6.87 0.78
C CYS A 98 6.66 6.58 1.43
N SER A 99 7.50 7.60 1.57
CA SER A 99 8.82 7.48 2.17
C SER A 99 8.76 7.16 3.68
N LEU A 100 7.84 7.79 4.41
CA LEU A 100 7.58 7.53 5.83
C LEU A 100 7.14 6.07 6.07
N LEU A 101 6.26 5.55 5.20
CA LEU A 101 5.76 4.18 5.30
C LEU A 101 6.83 3.13 4.99
N THR A 102 7.69 3.40 4.00
CA THR A 102 8.61 2.41 3.41
C THR A 102 10.06 2.54 3.87
N GLY A 103 10.41 3.63 4.57
CA GLY A 103 11.78 3.93 4.99
C GLY A 103 12.73 4.27 3.84
N LEU A 104 12.23 4.50 2.63
CA LEU A 104 12.99 4.90 1.46
C LEU A 104 12.93 6.41 1.28
N HIS A 105 14.05 7.05 0.93
CA HIS A 105 14.02 8.46 0.51
C HIS A 105 13.48 8.58 -0.92
N THR A 106 13.14 9.80 -1.34
CA THR A 106 12.51 10.08 -2.65
C THR A 106 13.35 9.70 -3.87
N GLY A 107 14.65 9.42 -3.72
CA GLY A 107 15.50 8.85 -4.79
C GLY A 107 15.29 7.36 -5.06
N HIS A 108 14.65 6.65 -4.13
CA HIS A 108 14.42 5.20 -4.17
C HIS A 108 12.93 4.84 -4.09
N ALA A 109 12.13 5.65 -3.39
CA ALA A 109 10.70 5.44 -3.20
C ALA A 109 9.91 5.36 -4.52
N THR A 110 8.84 4.57 -4.55
CA THR A 110 8.00 4.33 -5.74
C THR A 110 7.05 5.49 -6.07
N VAL A 111 6.63 6.28 -5.06
CA VAL A 111 5.81 7.49 -5.25
C VAL A 111 6.68 8.73 -5.03
N ARG A 112 6.91 9.51 -6.10
CA ARG A 112 7.87 10.65 -6.10
C ARG A 112 7.26 12.02 -6.43
N ALA A 113 5.98 12.07 -6.78
CA ALA A 113 5.24 13.32 -6.98
C ALA A 113 3.82 13.21 -6.43
N ASN A 114 3.18 14.35 -6.11
CA ASN A 114 1.73 14.34 -5.92
C ASN A 114 1.02 14.03 -7.25
N PRO A 115 -0.20 13.49 -7.21
CA PRO A 115 -0.93 13.16 -8.43
C PRO A 115 -1.27 14.40 -9.27
N SER A 116 -0.88 14.39 -10.55
CA SER A 116 -1.35 15.32 -11.59
C SER A 116 -2.15 14.59 -12.68
N GLY A 117 -2.94 13.59 -12.27
CA GLY A 117 -3.57 12.59 -13.15
C GLY A 117 -3.74 11.26 -12.41
N ALA A 118 -3.38 10.14 -13.06
CA ALA A 118 -3.31 8.85 -12.37
C ALA A 118 -2.35 8.94 -11.17
N GLN A 119 -2.79 8.44 -10.01
CA GLN A 119 -2.02 8.54 -8.79
C GLN A 119 -0.86 7.54 -8.79
N GLY A 120 0.32 7.98 -8.32
CA GLY A 120 1.37 7.04 -7.91
C GLY A 120 0.83 6.09 -6.83
N SER A 121 1.34 4.87 -6.80
CA SER A 121 0.85 3.81 -5.93
C SER A 121 2.01 2.98 -5.39
N LEU A 122 1.88 2.51 -4.15
CA LEU A 122 2.72 1.44 -3.65
C LEU A 122 2.37 0.15 -4.40
N THR A 123 3.40 -0.67 -4.61
CA THR A 123 3.27 -1.99 -5.23
C THR A 123 3.32 -3.08 -4.17
N ALA A 124 2.99 -4.31 -4.54
CA ALA A 124 3.15 -5.47 -3.66
C ALA A 124 4.58 -5.62 -3.06
N SER A 125 5.61 -5.11 -3.77
CA SER A 125 7.01 -5.15 -3.34
C SER A 125 7.37 -4.07 -2.32
N ASP A 126 6.52 -3.07 -2.11
CA ASP A 126 6.80 -1.99 -1.16
C ASP A 126 6.36 -2.39 0.24
N THR A 127 7.32 -2.88 1.03
CA THR A 127 7.10 -3.22 2.44
C THR A 127 6.93 -1.97 3.29
N THR A 128 5.88 -1.94 4.12
CA THR A 128 5.64 -0.87 5.09
C THR A 128 5.98 -1.26 6.53
N PHE A 129 6.12 -0.28 7.42
CA PHE A 129 6.27 -0.56 8.86
C PHE A 129 5.08 -1.32 9.47
N ALA A 130 3.89 -1.23 8.88
CA ALA A 130 2.72 -1.95 9.38
C ALA A 130 2.85 -3.45 9.12
N GLU A 131 3.33 -3.84 7.92
CA GLU A 131 3.63 -5.24 7.60
C GLU A 131 4.74 -5.81 8.50
N VAL A 132 5.75 -4.99 8.78
CA VAL A 132 6.86 -5.35 9.67
C VAL A 132 6.37 -5.60 11.10
N LEU A 133 5.53 -4.71 11.66
CA LEU A 133 5.02 -4.83 13.02
C LEU A 133 3.96 -5.93 13.17
N ARG A 134 3.11 -6.13 12.16
CA ARG A 134 2.13 -7.23 12.14
C ARG A 134 2.81 -8.59 12.29
N ALA A 135 4.04 -8.72 11.80
CA ALA A 135 4.84 -9.93 11.97
C ALA A 135 5.08 -10.30 13.44
N ARG A 136 5.00 -9.34 14.36
CA ARG A 136 5.14 -9.49 15.81
C ARG A 136 3.81 -9.51 16.55
N GLY A 137 2.69 -9.64 15.82
CA GLY A 137 1.35 -9.72 16.40
C GLY A 137 0.74 -8.37 16.78
N TYR A 138 1.28 -7.26 16.27
CA TYR A 138 0.65 -5.95 16.43
C TYR A 138 -0.69 -5.90 15.69
N ARG A 139 -1.68 -5.28 16.32
CA ARG A 139 -2.83 -4.73 15.60
C ARG A 139 -2.44 -3.45 14.91
N THR A 140 -2.85 -3.27 13.66
CA THR A 140 -2.41 -2.15 12.83
C THR A 140 -3.60 -1.38 12.29
N GLY A 141 -3.73 -0.12 12.70
CA GLY A 141 -4.77 0.80 12.25
C GLY A 141 -4.19 2.03 11.56
N VAL A 142 -4.83 2.48 10.49
CA VAL A 142 -4.60 3.82 9.91
C VAL A 142 -5.92 4.57 9.78
N ILE A 143 -5.97 5.79 10.32
CA ILE A 143 -7.19 6.58 10.40
C ILE A 143 -6.91 7.98 9.85
N GLY A 144 -7.58 8.34 8.76
CA GLY A 144 -7.43 9.62 8.07
C GLY A 144 -6.95 9.49 6.63
N LYS A 145 -6.11 10.42 6.19
CA LYS A 145 -5.58 10.54 4.85
C LYS A 145 -4.47 9.50 4.61
N TRP A 146 -4.72 8.59 3.67
CA TRP A 146 -3.68 7.80 3.02
C TRP A 146 -2.96 8.67 1.97
N GLY A 147 -3.73 9.25 1.05
CA GLY A 147 -3.32 10.39 0.22
C GLY A 147 -2.64 10.05 -1.10
N PHE A 148 -2.66 8.79 -1.54
CA PHE A 148 -2.21 8.35 -2.86
C PHE A 148 -2.79 6.96 -3.23
N GLY A 149 -2.62 6.55 -4.49
CA GLY A 149 -3.10 5.26 -5.03
C GLY A 149 -4.55 5.27 -5.51
N PRO A 150 -4.98 4.28 -6.33
CA PRO A 150 -6.30 4.28 -6.96
C PRO A 150 -7.46 4.28 -5.95
N GLU A 151 -8.52 5.05 -6.24
CA GLU A 151 -9.77 5.15 -5.46
C GLU A 151 -10.66 3.90 -5.64
N SER A 152 -10.11 2.72 -5.41
CA SER A 152 -10.77 1.43 -5.55
C SER A 152 -10.34 0.43 -4.46
N ALA A 153 -11.25 -0.47 -4.09
CA ALA A 153 -10.92 -1.58 -3.21
C ALA A 153 -9.97 -2.59 -3.89
N GLY A 154 -9.25 -3.39 -3.10
CA GLY A 154 -8.51 -4.56 -3.58
C GLY A 154 -7.28 -4.28 -4.45
N GLN A 155 -6.76 -3.05 -4.44
CA GLN A 155 -5.53 -2.65 -5.13
C GLN A 155 -4.32 -2.73 -4.20
N ASP A 156 -3.11 -2.96 -4.75
CA ASP A 156 -1.89 -3.24 -3.97
C ASP A 156 -1.52 -2.12 -2.98
N SER A 157 -1.71 -0.87 -3.37
CA SER A 157 -1.46 0.32 -2.54
C SER A 157 -2.57 0.60 -1.52
N HIS A 158 -3.62 -0.22 -1.43
CA HIS A 158 -4.69 -0.01 -0.46
C HIS A 158 -4.13 -0.20 0.96
N PRO A 159 -4.53 0.58 1.97
CA PRO A 159 -4.03 0.42 3.34
C PRO A 159 -4.09 -1.03 3.85
N ASN A 160 -5.21 -1.72 3.63
CA ASN A 160 -5.36 -3.13 3.99
C ASN A 160 -4.45 -4.10 3.25
N ALA A 161 -3.99 -3.75 2.04
CA ALA A 161 -3.01 -4.55 1.31
C ALA A 161 -1.57 -4.24 1.75
N ARG A 162 -1.34 -3.13 2.47
CA ARG A 162 -0.04 -2.65 2.95
C ARG A 162 0.13 -2.80 4.47
N GLY A 163 -0.49 -3.84 5.04
CA GLY A 163 -0.28 -4.26 6.43
C GLY A 163 -1.17 -3.63 7.50
N PHE A 164 -2.07 -2.71 7.14
CA PHE A 164 -3.05 -2.16 8.09
C PHE A 164 -4.32 -3.01 8.15
N GLU A 165 -4.58 -3.67 9.27
CA GLU A 165 -5.78 -4.49 9.43
C GLU A 165 -7.06 -3.64 9.48
N GLU A 166 -6.95 -2.39 9.95
CA GLU A 166 -8.05 -1.45 10.01
C GLU A 166 -7.71 -0.13 9.30
N PHE A 167 -8.63 0.31 8.45
CA PHE A 167 -8.55 1.59 7.76
C PHE A 167 -9.89 2.33 7.85
N HIS A 168 -9.84 3.60 8.23
CA HIS A 168 -10.97 4.52 8.10
C HIS A 168 -10.50 5.88 7.59
N GLY A 169 -10.96 6.32 6.42
CA GLY A 169 -10.61 7.65 5.91
C GLY A 169 -10.56 7.78 4.39
N TYR A 170 -9.53 8.46 3.88
CA TYR A 170 -9.40 8.86 2.47
C TYR A 170 -8.27 8.11 1.80
N ILE A 171 -8.52 7.50 0.64
CA ILE A 171 -7.46 6.91 -0.19
C ILE A 171 -6.84 7.99 -1.08
N ASP A 172 -7.66 8.57 -1.96
CA ASP A 172 -7.26 9.57 -2.95
C ASP A 172 -6.87 10.94 -2.36
N HIS A 173 -5.86 11.56 -2.99
CA HIS A 173 -5.34 12.88 -2.64
C HIS A 173 -6.39 14.00 -2.78
N THR A 174 -7.20 14.00 -3.85
CA THR A 174 -8.20 15.04 -4.12
C THR A 174 -9.39 14.93 -3.18
N HIS A 175 -9.87 13.71 -2.92
CA HIS A 175 -10.95 13.44 -1.99
C HIS A 175 -10.58 13.88 -0.57
N ALA A 176 -9.32 13.71 -0.17
CA ALA A 176 -8.82 14.17 1.13
C ALA A 176 -8.92 15.70 1.35
N HIS A 177 -9.14 16.51 0.31
CA HIS A 177 -9.40 17.96 0.46
C HIS A 177 -10.85 18.28 0.86
N GLN A 178 -11.72 17.28 1.02
CA GLN A 178 -13.11 17.46 1.40
C GLN A 178 -13.30 17.23 2.90
N TYR A 179 -13.56 18.31 3.64
CA TYR A 179 -13.88 18.27 5.07
C TYR A 179 -15.31 17.80 5.40
N TYR A 180 -16.18 17.78 4.38
CA TYR A 180 -17.56 17.27 4.44
C TYR A 180 -17.77 16.32 3.26
N PRO A 181 -17.08 15.16 3.23
CA PRO A 181 -17.17 14.24 2.12
C PRO A 181 -18.51 13.49 2.17
N ALA A 182 -19.02 13.08 1.01
CA ALA A 182 -20.24 12.27 0.91
C ALA A 182 -20.02 10.81 1.34
N TYR A 183 -18.77 10.37 1.52
CA TYR A 183 -18.42 9.05 2.04
C TYR A 183 -16.99 9.06 2.60
N LEU A 184 -16.67 8.07 3.42
CA LEU A 184 -15.29 7.69 3.74
C LEU A 184 -15.09 6.21 3.44
N TRP A 185 -13.85 5.79 3.29
CA TRP A 185 -13.56 4.36 3.24
C TRP A 185 -13.54 3.79 4.65
N HIS A 186 -14.16 2.62 4.82
CA HIS A 186 -13.98 1.73 5.95
C HIS A 186 -13.48 0.40 5.40
N ASN A 187 -12.18 0.16 5.56
CA ASN A 187 -11.46 -0.89 4.86
C ASN A 187 -11.75 -0.83 3.34
N GLY A 188 -12.11 -1.96 2.72
CA GLY A 188 -12.42 -2.04 1.30
C GLY A 188 -13.82 -1.56 0.90
N VAL A 189 -14.57 -0.88 1.78
CA VAL A 189 -15.96 -0.46 1.53
C VAL A 189 -16.10 1.05 1.68
N LYS A 190 -16.80 1.70 0.75
CA LYS A 190 -17.22 3.10 0.90
C LYS A 190 -18.40 3.17 1.86
N GLU A 191 -18.20 3.79 3.02
CA GLU A 191 -19.22 4.10 4.01
C GLU A 191 -19.84 5.47 3.66
N PRO A 192 -21.08 5.53 3.15
CA PRO A 192 -21.72 6.79 2.78
C PRO A 192 -22.01 7.64 4.03
N ILE A 193 -21.98 8.96 3.84
CA ILE A 193 -22.34 9.98 4.83
C ILE A 193 -23.50 10.79 4.25
N PRO A 194 -24.76 10.30 4.39
CA PRO A 194 -25.93 10.93 3.78
C PRO A 194 -26.12 12.40 4.17
N ALA A 195 -25.68 12.77 5.38
CA ALA A 195 -25.74 14.14 5.88
C ALA A 195 -24.84 15.13 5.10
N ASN A 196 -23.94 14.65 4.24
CA ASN A 196 -23.07 15.43 3.39
C ASN A 196 -23.37 15.30 1.88
N GLU A 197 -24.38 14.52 1.51
CA GLU A 197 -24.76 14.35 0.10
C GLU A 197 -25.22 15.68 -0.52
N ASN A 198 -25.05 15.82 -1.84
CA ASN A 198 -25.47 17.00 -2.61
C ASN A 198 -24.88 18.32 -2.09
N GLY A 199 -23.68 18.29 -1.49
CA GLY A 199 -23.02 19.47 -0.95
C GLY A 199 -23.54 19.93 0.42
N ALA A 200 -24.36 19.11 1.08
CA ALA A 200 -24.69 19.32 2.48
C ALA A 200 -23.43 19.23 3.36
N ARG A 201 -23.47 19.87 4.52
CA ARG A 201 -22.33 19.97 5.45
C ARG A 201 -22.72 19.55 6.86
N GLY A 202 -23.43 18.43 6.96
CA GLY A 202 -24.01 17.95 8.22
C GLY A 202 -23.02 17.23 9.15
N VAL A 203 -21.97 16.62 8.61
CA VAL A 203 -20.94 15.88 9.38
C VAL A 203 -19.55 16.33 8.99
N TYR A 204 -18.79 16.81 9.97
CA TYR A 204 -17.40 17.21 9.80
C TYR A 204 -16.48 15.99 9.92
N ALA A 205 -15.76 15.64 8.85
CA ALA A 205 -14.98 14.40 8.82
C ALA A 205 -13.87 14.31 9.88
N PRO A 206 -13.13 15.38 10.24
CA PRO A 206 -12.14 15.30 11.32
C PRO A 206 -12.71 14.87 12.67
N ASP A 207 -13.96 15.21 12.99
CA ASP A 207 -14.61 14.74 14.23
C ASP A 207 -14.92 13.24 14.17
N LEU A 208 -15.33 12.74 13.00
CA LEU A 208 -15.53 11.31 12.78
C LEU A 208 -14.20 10.55 12.88
N LEU A 209 -13.14 11.06 12.25
CA LEU A 209 -11.80 10.47 12.32
C LEU A 209 -11.27 10.43 13.76
N ARG A 210 -11.49 11.51 14.53
CA ARG A 210 -11.21 11.55 15.97
C ARG A 210 -11.92 10.42 16.69
N GLN A 211 -13.23 10.29 16.51
CA GLN A 211 -14.01 9.24 17.16
C GLN A 211 -13.49 7.85 16.80
N ARG A 212 -13.22 7.58 15.52
CA ARG A 212 -12.66 6.30 15.06
C ARG A 212 -11.32 5.99 15.69
N ALA A 213 -10.46 6.99 15.89
CA ALA A 213 -9.17 6.82 16.56
C ALA A 213 -9.36 6.41 18.03
N LEU A 214 -10.27 7.05 18.75
CA LEU A 214 -10.57 6.68 20.14
C LEU A 214 -11.20 5.28 20.24
N ASP A 215 -12.11 4.94 19.32
CA ASP A 215 -12.73 3.62 19.24
C ASP A 215 -11.71 2.50 18.93
N PHE A 216 -10.66 2.80 18.15
CA PHE A 216 -9.56 1.88 17.90
C PHE A 216 -8.78 1.58 19.19
N LEU A 217 -8.43 2.62 19.95
CA LEU A 217 -7.72 2.46 21.22
C LEU A 217 -8.53 1.61 22.21
N ASP A 218 -9.84 1.84 22.29
CA ASP A 218 -10.74 1.08 23.17
C ASP A 218 -10.78 -0.41 22.84
N ARG A 219 -10.88 -0.76 21.55
CA ARG A 219 -10.99 -2.15 21.11
C ARG A 219 -9.71 -2.94 21.28
N HIS A 220 -8.55 -2.27 21.16
CA HIS A 220 -7.24 -2.93 21.16
C HIS A 220 -6.43 -2.73 22.45
N ALA A 221 -7.03 -2.19 23.51
CA ALA A 221 -6.32 -1.93 24.78
C ALA A 221 -5.61 -3.18 25.36
N ALA A 222 -6.13 -4.39 25.10
CA ALA A 222 -5.59 -5.64 25.64
C ALA A 222 -4.41 -6.23 24.85
N GLU A 223 -4.08 -5.70 23.66
CA GLU A 223 -3.05 -6.22 22.75
C GLU A 223 -2.11 -5.09 22.29
N PRO A 224 -0.87 -5.37 21.85
CA PRO A 224 -0.01 -4.33 21.29
C PRO A 224 -0.59 -3.82 19.97
N PHE A 225 -0.60 -2.50 19.78
CA PHE A 225 -1.11 -1.89 18.56
C PHE A 225 -0.19 -0.82 17.98
N LEU A 226 -0.34 -0.62 16.68
CA LEU A 226 0.14 0.51 15.90
C LEU A 226 -1.09 1.31 15.45
N LEU A 227 -1.15 2.58 15.80
CA LEU A 227 -2.10 3.54 15.24
C LEU A 227 -1.35 4.62 14.45
N LEU A 228 -1.56 4.67 13.14
CA LEU A 228 -1.18 5.79 12.28
C LEU A 228 -2.38 6.73 12.11
N LEU A 229 -2.38 7.85 12.81
CA LEU A 229 -3.45 8.85 12.77
C LEU A 229 -3.02 10.01 11.86
N THR A 230 -3.66 10.14 10.69
CA THR A 230 -3.29 11.07 9.63
C THR A 230 -4.43 12.02 9.28
N PRO A 231 -4.91 12.86 10.22
CA PRO A 231 -6.01 13.77 9.94
C PRO A 231 -5.67 14.73 8.79
N THR A 232 -6.68 15.26 8.12
CA THR A 232 -6.50 16.21 7.00
C THR A 232 -6.12 17.62 7.46
N VAL A 233 -6.11 17.90 8.77
CA VAL A 233 -5.77 19.22 9.30
C VAL A 233 -4.25 19.40 9.47
N PRO A 234 -3.72 20.63 9.29
CA PRO A 234 -4.42 21.87 8.93
C PRO A 234 -4.53 22.20 7.41
N HIS A 235 -4.35 21.22 6.51
CA HIS A 235 -4.35 21.41 5.05
C HIS A 235 -5.57 22.20 4.52
N ALA A 236 -5.36 22.97 3.45
CA ALA A 236 -6.42 23.69 2.75
C ALA A 236 -7.52 22.75 2.16
N PRO A 237 -8.76 23.24 1.98
CA PRO A 237 -9.25 24.54 2.42
C PRO A 237 -9.37 24.61 3.94
N SER A 238 -9.27 25.82 4.50
CA SER A 238 -9.48 26.04 5.94
C SER A 238 -10.96 26.03 6.31
N ASP A 239 -11.64 24.94 5.97
CA ASP A 239 -13.06 24.72 6.16
C ASP A 239 -13.30 24.00 7.49
N ILE A 240 -13.79 24.75 8.47
CA ILE A 240 -14.04 24.28 9.83
C ILE A 240 -15.37 24.86 10.34
N PRO A 241 -16.20 24.09 11.08
CA PRO A 241 -17.50 24.56 11.54
C PRO A 241 -17.44 25.78 12.47
N ASP A 242 -16.40 25.84 13.31
CA ASP A 242 -16.21 26.90 14.30
C ASP A 242 -14.74 27.34 14.34
N THR A 243 -14.53 28.65 14.40
CA THR A 243 -13.19 29.26 14.52
C THR A 243 -12.83 29.60 15.97
N GLY A 244 -13.73 29.37 16.92
CA GLY A 244 -13.50 29.43 18.36
C GLY A 244 -12.84 30.72 18.81
N ALA A 245 -11.71 30.60 19.51
CA ALA A 245 -10.94 31.73 20.05
C ALA A 245 -10.43 32.73 18.98
N TYR A 246 -10.46 32.35 17.70
CA TYR A 246 -10.00 33.18 16.58
C TYR A 246 -11.12 33.98 15.90
N ALA A 247 -12.40 33.74 16.26
CA ALA A 247 -13.56 34.37 15.62
C ALA A 247 -13.50 35.91 15.63
N SER A 248 -13.04 36.50 16.74
CA SER A 248 -12.94 37.95 16.92
C SER A 248 -11.65 38.58 16.36
N ARG A 249 -10.70 37.78 15.88
CA ARG A 249 -9.43 38.29 15.31
C ARG A 249 -9.70 39.09 14.03
N SER A 250 -8.90 40.11 13.78
CA SER A 250 -8.93 40.90 12.53
C SER A 250 -8.17 40.21 11.38
N TRP A 251 -8.33 38.89 11.24
CA TRP A 251 -7.70 38.07 10.20
C TRP A 251 -8.69 37.71 9.10
N THR A 252 -8.21 37.24 7.95
CA THR A 252 -9.06 36.67 6.89
C THR A 252 -9.78 35.41 7.38
N ALA A 253 -10.88 35.03 6.73
CA ALA A 253 -11.60 33.80 7.07
C ALA A 253 -10.70 32.55 6.98
N ALA A 254 -9.88 32.46 5.94
CA ALA A 254 -8.91 31.37 5.77
C ALA A 254 -7.92 31.31 6.94
N ASN A 255 -7.35 32.43 7.36
CA ASN A 255 -6.43 32.48 8.50
C ASN A 255 -7.09 32.09 9.83
N LYS A 256 -8.35 32.52 10.07
CA LYS A 256 -9.09 32.09 11.27
C LYS A 256 -9.36 30.59 11.24
N GLY A 257 -9.77 30.06 10.09
CA GLY A 257 -10.02 28.64 9.88
C GLY A 257 -8.76 27.81 10.10
N HIS A 258 -7.63 28.22 9.52
CA HIS A 258 -6.35 27.53 9.65
C HIS A 258 -5.88 27.50 11.11
N ALA A 259 -5.90 28.64 11.82
CA ALA A 259 -5.57 28.69 13.24
C ALA A 259 -6.47 27.77 14.08
N ALA A 260 -7.76 27.71 13.75
CA ALA A 260 -8.70 26.81 14.43
C ALA A 260 -8.43 25.33 14.10
N GLN A 261 -8.03 24.99 12.87
CA GLN A 261 -7.62 23.63 12.49
C GLN A 261 -6.33 23.19 13.20
N VAL A 262 -5.36 24.07 13.40
CA VAL A 262 -4.16 23.77 14.21
C VAL A 262 -4.53 23.51 15.67
N SER A 263 -5.41 24.33 16.27
CA SER A 263 -5.91 24.05 17.63
C SER A 263 -6.79 22.79 17.71
N LEU A 264 -7.50 22.43 16.63
CA LEU A 264 -8.23 21.17 16.54
C LEU A 264 -7.26 19.97 16.52
N PHE A 265 -6.15 20.08 15.79
CA PHE A 265 -5.09 19.07 15.77
C PHE A 265 -4.47 18.87 17.16
N ASP A 266 -4.15 19.97 17.86
CA ASP A 266 -3.68 19.93 19.25
C ASP A 266 -4.68 19.21 20.18
N SER A 267 -5.97 19.53 20.05
CA SER A 267 -7.03 18.90 20.83
C SER A 267 -7.17 17.41 20.51
N LEU A 268 -7.08 17.01 19.23
CA LEU A 268 -7.11 15.61 18.82
C LEU A 268 -5.95 14.81 19.44
N VAL A 269 -4.74 15.36 19.43
CA VAL A 269 -3.59 14.72 20.09
C VAL A 269 -3.84 14.61 21.60
N GLY A 270 -4.37 15.65 22.22
CA GLY A 270 -4.78 15.64 23.63
C GLY A 270 -5.80 14.53 23.94
N ASP A 271 -6.86 14.40 23.14
CA ASP A 271 -7.90 13.38 23.32
C ASP A 271 -7.33 11.96 23.22
N VAL A 272 -6.39 11.72 22.30
CA VAL A 272 -5.68 10.43 22.19
C VAL A 272 -4.87 10.15 23.45
N VAL A 273 -4.10 11.11 23.95
CA VAL A 273 -3.30 10.93 25.16
C VAL A 273 -4.21 10.70 26.37
N GLU A 274 -5.25 11.51 26.56
CA GLU A 274 -6.20 11.34 27.64
C GLU A 274 -6.89 9.97 27.61
N ARG A 275 -7.22 9.47 26.40
CA ARG A 275 -7.77 8.12 26.26
C ARG A 275 -6.77 7.04 26.61
N LEU A 276 -5.50 7.16 26.20
CA LEU A 276 -4.43 6.23 26.62
C LEU A 276 -4.28 6.20 28.15
N ARG A 277 -4.36 7.37 28.82
CA ARG A 277 -4.35 7.45 30.29
C ARG A 277 -5.55 6.76 30.91
N ALA A 278 -6.75 7.02 30.39
CA ALA A 278 -7.99 6.43 30.88
C ALA A 278 -8.01 4.90 30.75
N LEU A 279 -7.35 4.35 29.74
CA LEU A 279 -7.18 2.92 29.53
C LEU A 279 -5.99 2.31 30.31
N GLY A 280 -5.18 3.13 31.00
CA GLY A 280 -3.99 2.68 31.72
C GLY A 280 -2.85 2.23 30.79
N LEU A 281 -2.74 2.80 29.60
CA LEU A 281 -1.78 2.42 28.56
C LEU A 281 -0.61 3.38 28.40
N GLU A 282 -0.57 4.48 29.17
CA GLU A 282 0.44 5.54 28.98
C GLU A 282 1.89 5.05 29.16
N ASP A 283 2.17 4.24 30.19
CA ASP A 283 3.51 3.70 30.48
C ASP A 283 3.98 2.65 29.44
N ASP A 284 3.04 2.12 28.66
CA ASP A 284 3.27 1.11 27.63
C ASP A 284 3.10 1.67 26.22
N THR A 285 3.10 2.99 26.03
CA THR A 285 2.92 3.60 24.71
C THR A 285 4.06 4.57 24.37
N VAL A 286 4.53 4.49 23.12
CA VAL A 286 5.34 5.55 22.51
C VAL A 286 4.48 6.27 21.48
N LEU A 287 4.34 7.59 21.64
CA LEU A 287 3.59 8.47 20.76
C LEU A 287 4.54 9.43 20.05
N LEU A 288 4.41 9.56 18.74
CA LEU A 288 5.13 10.50 17.89
C LEU A 288 4.14 11.47 17.25
N VAL A 289 4.41 12.78 17.30
CA VAL A 289 3.62 13.82 16.61
C VAL A 289 4.52 14.56 15.64
N THR A 290 4.14 14.63 14.36
CA THR A 290 4.92 15.30 13.30
C THR A 290 4.02 15.82 12.18
N SER A 291 4.62 16.46 11.17
CA SER A 291 3.97 16.89 9.92
C SER A 291 4.51 16.11 8.70
N ASP A 292 3.71 16.00 7.64
CA ASP A 292 4.14 15.39 6.37
C ASP A 292 5.02 16.31 5.51
N ASN A 293 4.90 17.62 5.64
CA ASN A 293 5.76 18.62 5.01
C ASN A 293 5.64 19.99 5.70
N GLY A 294 6.36 20.99 5.18
CA GLY A 294 6.26 22.38 5.61
C GLY A 294 4.88 23.02 5.39
N PRO A 295 4.70 24.28 5.82
CA PRO A 295 3.41 24.97 5.82
C PRO A 295 2.95 25.34 4.42
N HIS A 296 1.63 25.48 4.28
CA HIS A 296 0.97 25.76 3.02
C HIS A 296 0.46 27.21 2.92
N GLU A 297 0.20 27.68 1.70
CA GLU A 297 -0.47 28.96 1.44
C GLU A 297 -1.78 28.79 0.65
N GLU A 298 -2.10 27.56 0.28
CA GLU A 298 -3.33 27.19 -0.42
C GLU A 298 -4.59 27.68 0.31
N GLY A 299 -5.64 27.97 -0.46
CA GLY A 299 -6.93 28.40 0.11
C GLY A 299 -6.92 29.81 0.73
N GLY A 300 -5.86 30.60 0.51
CA GLY A 300 -5.77 31.99 0.99
C GLY A 300 -5.20 32.14 2.40
N VAL A 301 -4.54 31.09 2.91
CA VAL A 301 -3.80 31.12 4.18
C VAL A 301 -2.52 31.94 4.00
N ASN A 302 -2.20 32.77 4.99
CA ASN A 302 -0.95 33.52 5.04
C ASN A 302 0.01 32.91 6.08
N PRO A 303 0.94 32.02 5.69
CA PRO A 303 1.85 31.38 6.64
C PRO A 303 2.74 32.38 7.42
N ASP A 304 3.10 33.53 6.82
CA ASP A 304 3.91 34.56 7.50
C ASP A 304 3.19 35.21 8.67
N LEU A 305 1.85 35.29 8.62
CA LEU A 305 1.06 35.85 9.73
C LEU A 305 1.35 35.07 11.02
N PHE A 306 1.51 33.75 10.88
CA PHE A 306 1.71 32.84 11.99
C PHE A 306 3.18 32.53 12.25
N ASP A 307 4.14 33.10 11.50
CA ASP A 307 5.54 32.67 11.57
C ASP A 307 5.67 31.14 11.38
N ALA A 308 4.91 30.59 10.42
CA ALA A 308 4.69 29.14 10.29
C ALA A 308 5.97 28.32 10.02
N ASN A 309 7.02 28.96 9.50
CA ASN A 309 8.33 28.35 9.29
C ASN A 309 9.34 28.69 10.40
N GLY A 310 9.01 29.60 11.31
CA GLY A 310 9.98 30.20 12.22
C GLY A 310 11.19 30.77 11.45
N PRO A 311 12.44 30.44 11.85
CA PRO A 311 13.64 30.98 11.21
C PRO A 311 13.96 30.37 9.83
N LEU A 312 13.16 29.42 9.34
CA LEU A 312 13.45 28.62 8.15
C LEU A 312 12.93 29.28 6.86
N ARG A 313 13.60 29.04 5.73
CA ARG A 313 13.22 29.56 4.41
C ARG A 313 12.39 28.55 3.61
N GLY A 314 11.42 29.02 2.85
CA GLY A 314 10.60 28.18 1.97
C GLY A 314 9.31 27.68 2.60
N TYR A 315 8.42 27.13 1.79
CA TYR A 315 7.12 26.59 2.19
C TYR A 315 6.97 25.18 1.59
N LYS A 316 5.81 24.54 1.77
CA LYS A 316 5.40 23.36 0.98
C LYS A 316 5.77 23.55 -0.49
N ARG A 317 6.33 22.50 -1.10
CA ARG A 317 6.96 22.42 -2.45
C ARG A 317 8.41 22.89 -2.55
N ASN A 318 8.92 23.73 -1.66
CA ASN A 318 10.34 24.11 -1.71
C ASN A 318 11.22 23.03 -1.06
N LEU A 319 12.45 22.84 -1.56
CA LEU A 319 13.45 21.99 -0.91
C LEU A 319 14.36 22.74 0.09
N TYR A 320 14.08 24.03 0.33
CA TYR A 320 14.61 24.81 1.45
C TYR A 320 14.08 24.29 2.79
N GLU A 321 14.74 24.64 3.90
CA GLU A 321 14.47 24.10 5.24
C GLU A 321 13.00 24.20 5.62
N GLY A 322 12.32 25.30 5.35
CA GLY A 322 10.90 25.51 5.68
C GLY A 322 9.94 24.58 4.92
N GLY A 323 10.34 24.02 3.78
CA GLY A 323 9.53 23.07 3.04
C GLY A 323 9.66 21.61 3.51
N ILE A 324 10.79 21.26 4.15
CA ILE A 324 11.15 19.87 4.50
C ILE A 324 11.51 19.64 5.96
N ARG A 325 11.79 20.66 6.76
CA ARG A 325 12.05 20.55 8.20
C ARG A 325 10.73 20.76 8.95
N VAL A 326 10.35 19.79 9.76
CA VAL A 326 9.02 19.68 10.37
C VAL A 326 9.13 19.56 11.89
N PRO A 327 8.09 19.92 12.66
CA PRO A 327 8.12 19.66 14.09
C PRO A 327 8.04 18.14 14.32
N LEU A 328 8.75 17.63 15.33
CA LEU A 328 8.65 16.24 15.77
C LEU A 328 8.77 16.18 17.30
N VAL A 329 7.77 15.59 17.94
CA VAL A 329 7.73 15.36 19.39
C VAL A 329 7.52 13.88 19.64
N ALA A 330 8.36 13.28 20.49
CA ALA A 330 8.15 11.94 21.03
C ALA A 330 7.75 12.00 22.50
N TRP A 331 6.73 11.24 22.89
CA TRP A 331 6.23 11.17 24.25
C TRP A 331 5.94 9.72 24.65
N GLY A 332 6.13 9.41 25.93
CA GLY A 332 5.90 8.08 26.49
C GLY A 332 6.49 8.00 27.89
N PRO A 333 5.68 8.13 28.95
CA PRO A 333 6.15 8.06 30.33
C PRO A 333 7.01 6.80 30.59
N GLY A 334 8.20 6.98 31.15
CA GLY A 334 9.15 5.88 31.40
C GLY A 334 9.80 5.25 30.15
N ARG A 335 9.31 5.56 28.95
CA ARG A 335 9.81 5.05 27.64
C ARG A 335 10.63 6.10 26.90
N VAL A 336 10.29 7.37 27.06
CA VAL A 336 10.94 8.54 26.44
C VAL A 336 11.55 9.41 27.53
N THR A 337 12.83 9.72 27.39
CA THR A 337 13.55 10.64 28.28
C THR A 337 13.25 12.09 27.87
N PRO A 338 12.75 12.93 28.77
CA PRO A 338 12.47 14.33 28.46
C PRO A 338 13.73 15.07 27.99
N GLY A 339 13.62 15.91 26.97
CA GLY A 339 14.76 16.68 26.47
C GLY A 339 14.56 17.31 25.10
N THR A 340 15.68 17.74 24.50
CA THR A 340 15.73 18.24 23.13
C THR A 340 16.82 17.51 22.35
N SER A 341 16.54 17.13 21.12
CA SER A 341 17.49 16.51 20.18
C SER A 341 17.69 17.43 18.97
N ASP A 342 18.95 17.77 18.68
CA ASP A 342 19.38 18.51 17.47
C ASP A 342 19.94 17.57 16.38
N ARG A 343 19.80 16.27 16.59
CA ARG A 343 20.27 15.27 15.65
C ARG A 343 19.36 15.27 14.41
N PRO A 344 19.94 15.38 13.19
CA PRO A 344 19.18 15.19 11.95
C PRO A 344 18.42 13.87 11.96
N THR A 345 17.09 13.96 11.86
CA THR A 345 16.17 12.83 11.97
C THR A 345 15.16 12.88 10.82
N PRO A 346 15.46 12.28 9.66
CA PRO A 346 14.50 12.19 8.56
C PRO A 346 13.35 11.24 8.91
N LEU A 347 12.15 11.50 8.38
CA LEU A 347 10.98 10.64 8.60
C LEU A 347 11.10 9.26 7.94
N THR A 348 12.10 9.04 7.08
CA THR A 348 12.49 7.69 6.62
C THR A 348 12.97 6.80 7.77
N ASP A 349 13.41 7.37 8.89
CA ASP A 349 13.84 6.64 10.09
C ASP A 349 12.69 5.97 10.83
N LEU A 350 11.43 6.34 10.55
CA LEU A 350 10.28 5.80 11.27
C LEU A 350 10.16 4.29 11.11
N LEU A 351 10.33 3.75 9.89
CA LEU A 351 10.20 2.30 9.69
C LEU A 351 11.19 1.50 10.58
N PRO A 352 12.51 1.71 10.50
CA PRO A 352 13.44 0.95 11.34
C PRO A 352 13.28 1.28 12.84
N THR A 353 12.89 2.51 13.20
CA THR A 353 12.63 2.89 14.59
C THR A 353 11.45 2.12 15.18
N LEU A 354 10.32 2.10 14.48
CA LEU A 354 9.12 1.38 14.91
C LEU A 354 9.38 -0.13 14.94
N ALA A 355 10.11 -0.67 13.97
CA ALA A 355 10.53 -2.07 13.97
C ALA A 355 11.37 -2.40 15.20
N GLU A 356 12.36 -1.59 15.57
CA GLU A 356 13.19 -1.80 16.77
C GLU A 356 12.36 -1.74 18.05
N LEU A 357 11.49 -0.74 18.20
CA LEU A 357 10.61 -0.59 19.37
C LEU A 357 9.65 -1.78 19.52
N GLY A 358 9.15 -2.33 18.42
CA GLY A 358 8.28 -3.51 18.41
C GLY A 358 9.01 -4.86 18.43
N GLY A 359 10.35 -4.86 18.46
CA GLY A 359 11.15 -6.08 18.37
C GLY A 359 10.99 -6.83 17.03
N ALA A 360 10.57 -6.13 15.98
CA ALA A 360 10.40 -6.67 14.64
C ALA A 360 11.70 -6.55 13.81
N PRO A 361 11.97 -7.47 12.88
CA PRO A 361 13.11 -7.34 11.99
C PRO A 361 12.86 -6.25 10.94
N ALA A 362 13.70 -5.23 10.89
CA ALA A 362 13.64 -4.22 9.82
C ALA A 362 14.09 -4.84 8.46
N PRO A 363 13.47 -4.45 7.33
CA PRO A 363 13.97 -4.77 5.99
C PRO A 363 15.37 -4.19 5.78
N SER A 364 16.19 -4.87 4.98
CA SER A 364 17.57 -4.47 4.71
C SER A 364 17.71 -3.47 3.56
N ASP A 365 16.65 -3.27 2.79
CA ASP A 365 16.59 -2.42 1.59
C ASP A 365 15.96 -1.05 1.88
N VAL A 366 16.09 -0.53 3.11
CA VAL A 366 15.59 0.80 3.50
C VAL A 366 16.74 1.77 3.69
N ASP A 367 16.49 3.06 3.44
CA ASP A 367 17.47 4.13 3.64
C ASP A 367 17.50 4.63 5.09
N GLY A 368 16.38 4.48 5.81
CA GLY A 368 16.22 4.91 7.20
C GLY A 368 17.16 4.19 8.18
N LEU A 369 17.46 4.87 9.28
CA LEU A 369 18.20 4.34 10.42
C LEU A 369 17.37 4.47 11.69
N SER A 370 17.40 3.47 12.56
CA SER A 370 16.61 3.54 13.80
C SER A 370 17.07 4.68 14.71
N ALA A 371 16.10 5.51 15.09
CA ALA A 371 16.22 6.58 16.08
C ALA A 371 15.80 6.12 17.49
N ALA A 372 15.42 4.86 17.69
CA ALA A 372 14.93 4.35 18.97
C ALA A 372 15.87 4.61 20.16
N PRO A 373 17.22 4.51 20.03
CA PRO A 373 18.10 4.80 21.16
C PRO A 373 18.12 6.30 21.55
N LEU A 374 17.64 7.24 20.73
CA LEU A 374 17.45 8.63 21.13
C LEU A 374 16.36 8.76 22.20
N LEU A 375 15.32 7.92 22.11
CA LEU A 375 14.18 8.01 23.00
C LEU A 375 14.57 7.73 24.46
N THR A 376 15.59 6.90 24.71
CA THR A 376 16.03 6.52 26.07
C THR A 376 17.31 7.24 26.53
N GLY A 377 17.69 8.33 25.87
CA GLY A 377 18.90 9.10 26.21
C GLY A 377 20.22 8.48 25.72
N GLY A 378 20.16 7.40 24.94
CA GLY A 378 21.30 6.69 24.36
C GLY A 378 21.90 7.36 23.11
N GLY A 379 21.90 8.70 23.03
CA GLY A 379 22.23 9.44 21.80
C GLY A 379 23.60 9.15 21.17
N ALA A 380 24.58 8.68 21.96
CA ALA A 380 25.89 8.26 21.46
C ALA A 380 25.88 6.94 20.66
N ALA A 381 24.89 6.07 20.91
CA ALA A 381 24.77 4.76 20.27
C ALA A 381 23.94 4.78 18.97
N VAL A 382 23.33 5.91 18.63
CA VAL A 382 22.39 6.01 17.50
C VAL A 382 23.17 6.10 16.19
N ALA A 383 22.96 5.15 15.28
CA ALA A 383 23.55 5.15 13.93
C ALA A 383 23.27 6.47 13.20
N ARG A 384 24.19 7.03 12.43
CA ARG A 384 24.01 8.35 11.77
C ARG A 384 23.98 8.18 10.25
N HIS A 385 23.18 8.99 9.60
CA HIS A 385 23.18 9.11 8.14
C HIS A 385 24.47 9.78 7.67
N ASP A 386 25.08 9.24 6.63
CA ASP A 386 26.20 9.89 5.94
C ASP A 386 25.74 11.19 5.25
N HIS A 387 24.54 11.16 4.66
CA HIS A 387 23.84 12.31 4.10
C HIS A 387 22.32 12.05 4.04
N LEU A 388 21.54 13.11 3.87
CA LEU A 388 20.10 13.07 3.61
C LEU A 388 19.83 13.57 2.20
N TYR A 389 18.85 12.98 1.50
CA TYR A 389 18.55 13.29 0.10
C TYR A 389 17.05 13.55 -0.12
N TRP A 390 16.74 14.52 -0.98
CA TRP A 390 15.38 14.84 -1.43
C TRP A 390 15.34 15.09 -2.92
N PHE A 391 14.23 14.67 -3.53
CA PHE A 391 13.88 14.93 -4.92
C PHE A 391 12.48 15.52 -5.02
N ARG A 392 12.28 16.40 -5.99
CA ARG A 392 10.99 17.01 -6.30
C ARG A 392 10.73 17.00 -7.81
N ASP A 393 9.62 16.36 -8.18
CA ASP A 393 9.01 16.43 -9.52
C ASP A 393 7.57 16.96 -9.46
N GLU A 394 7.37 18.07 -8.77
CA GLU A 394 6.04 18.68 -8.54
C GLU A 394 5.65 19.63 -9.69
N ARG A 395 4.36 19.70 -10.02
CA ARG A 395 3.80 20.64 -11.02
C ARG A 395 2.98 21.76 -10.38
N GLY A 396 2.47 21.53 -9.17
CA GLY A 396 1.77 22.53 -8.39
C GLY A 396 2.69 23.70 -8.05
N VAL A 397 2.13 24.90 -8.12
CA VAL A 397 2.83 26.14 -7.83
C VAL A 397 1.92 27.05 -7.02
N THR A 398 2.51 27.74 -6.06
CA THR A 398 1.87 28.79 -5.27
C THR A 398 2.78 30.01 -5.23
N SER A 399 2.21 31.20 -5.07
CA SER A 399 2.93 32.46 -5.28
C SER A 399 4.16 32.64 -4.38
N ARG A 400 4.08 32.28 -3.10
CA ARG A 400 5.20 32.43 -2.15
C ARG A 400 6.22 31.33 -2.37
N ALA A 401 5.80 30.09 -2.59
CA ALA A 401 6.73 29.00 -2.90
C ALA A 401 7.54 29.30 -4.17
N ASP A 402 6.89 29.83 -5.21
CA ASP A 402 7.56 30.19 -6.47
C ASP A 402 8.49 31.40 -6.32
N ALA A 403 8.13 32.36 -5.48
CA ALA A 403 9.00 33.47 -5.14
C ALA A 403 10.28 32.98 -4.42
N GLN A 404 10.16 32.00 -3.52
CA GLN A 404 11.31 31.44 -2.81
C GLN A 404 12.27 30.67 -3.73
N ASP A 405 11.73 29.99 -4.74
CA ASP A 405 12.51 29.29 -5.77
C ASP A 405 12.97 30.21 -6.92
N GLU A 406 12.71 31.51 -6.88
CA GLU A 406 13.04 32.44 -7.97
C GLU A 406 12.43 32.02 -9.32
N GLN A 407 11.14 31.66 -9.31
CA GLN A 407 10.36 31.20 -10.48
C GLN A 407 10.76 29.81 -11.01
N ARG A 408 11.44 29.00 -10.19
CA ARG A 408 11.86 27.62 -10.52
C ARG A 408 11.02 26.55 -9.80
N SER A 409 9.85 26.87 -9.25
CA SER A 409 9.06 25.90 -8.46
C SER A 409 8.59 24.66 -9.24
N THR A 410 8.38 24.79 -10.54
CA THR A 410 7.95 23.71 -11.44
C THR A 410 9.12 22.96 -12.09
N TRP A 411 10.35 23.41 -11.84
CA TRP A 411 11.57 22.74 -12.27
C TRP A 411 11.78 21.50 -11.41
N LEU A 412 12.44 20.50 -12.00
CA LEU A 412 13.00 19.41 -11.21
C LEU A 412 13.96 19.99 -10.19
N ALA A 413 13.90 19.50 -8.96
CA ALA A 413 14.82 19.92 -7.93
C ALA A 413 15.32 18.74 -7.09
N GLU A 414 16.53 18.87 -6.59
CA GLU A 414 17.13 17.97 -5.61
C GLU A 414 17.73 18.77 -4.46
N ALA A 415 17.72 18.19 -3.26
CA ALA A 415 18.44 18.72 -2.13
C ALA A 415 19.21 17.61 -1.43
N LEU A 416 20.33 17.97 -0.82
CA LEU A 416 21.15 17.05 -0.04
C LEU A 416 21.76 17.76 1.15
N ARG A 417 21.67 17.16 2.32
CA ARG A 417 22.31 17.63 3.55
C ARG A 417 23.39 16.64 3.97
N ARG A 418 24.61 17.13 4.20
CA ARG A 418 25.71 16.39 4.81
C ARG A 418 26.38 17.25 5.86
N ASP A 419 26.34 16.77 7.11
CA ASP A 419 26.77 17.54 8.29
C ASP A 419 26.07 18.91 8.36
N ARG A 420 26.86 19.99 8.29
CA ARG A 420 26.41 21.39 8.27
C ARG A 420 26.07 21.91 6.87
N TRP A 421 26.49 21.22 5.81
CA TRP A 421 26.34 21.69 4.44
C TRP A 421 25.04 21.18 3.86
N LYS A 422 24.32 22.06 3.18
CA LYS A 422 23.15 21.71 2.39
C LYS A 422 23.28 22.29 0.99
N ALA A 423 23.06 21.47 -0.03
CA ALA A 423 22.97 21.93 -1.41
C ALA A 423 21.54 21.75 -1.90
N VAL A 424 21.08 22.68 -2.74
CA VAL A 424 19.82 22.61 -3.48
C VAL A 424 20.16 22.85 -4.94
N ARG A 425 19.57 22.07 -5.86
CA ARG A 425 19.77 22.28 -7.29
C ARG A 425 18.49 22.16 -8.09
N PHE A 426 18.44 22.88 -9.22
CA PHE A 426 17.27 22.99 -10.08
C PHE A 426 17.63 22.72 -11.54
N ALA A 427 16.82 21.89 -12.22
CA ALA A 427 16.93 21.59 -13.64
C ALA A 427 15.85 22.31 -14.46
N PRO A 428 16.21 23.06 -15.51
CA PRO A 428 15.28 23.88 -16.31
C PRO A 428 14.24 23.07 -17.10
N VAL A 429 14.45 21.77 -17.23
CA VAL A 429 13.51 20.85 -17.85
C VAL A 429 13.30 19.65 -16.95
N ARG A 430 12.17 18.94 -17.13
CA ARG A 430 11.83 17.74 -16.36
C ARG A 430 12.54 16.50 -16.88
N ASP A 431 13.86 16.59 -16.95
CA ASP A 431 14.76 15.49 -17.30
C ASP A 431 15.87 15.41 -16.23
N HIS A 432 15.81 14.37 -15.40
CA HIS A 432 16.82 14.15 -14.37
C HIS A 432 18.20 13.89 -14.98
N ALA A 433 18.27 13.34 -16.20
CA ALA A 433 19.52 12.98 -16.87
C ALA A 433 20.26 14.19 -17.48
N LEU A 434 19.73 15.41 -17.33
CA LEU A 434 20.42 16.62 -17.76
C LEU A 434 21.86 16.68 -17.21
N PRO A 435 22.86 17.06 -18.02
CA PRO A 435 24.23 17.29 -17.58
C PRO A 435 24.31 18.27 -16.40
N ASP A 436 25.21 18.02 -15.44
CA ASP A 436 25.31 18.80 -14.19
C ASP A 436 25.56 20.31 -14.41
N ASP A 437 26.21 20.70 -15.51
CA ASP A 437 26.46 22.11 -15.87
C ASP A 437 25.21 22.85 -16.34
N GLN A 438 24.12 22.13 -16.60
CA GLN A 438 22.80 22.70 -16.89
C GLN A 438 21.90 22.79 -15.65
N TRP A 439 22.32 22.22 -14.52
CA TRP A 439 21.65 22.41 -13.23
C TRP A 439 22.16 23.69 -12.58
N GLN A 440 21.25 24.46 -11.99
CA GLN A 440 21.60 25.57 -11.13
C GLN A 440 21.79 25.03 -9.71
N VAL A 441 22.91 25.32 -9.07
CA VAL A 441 23.27 24.78 -7.75
C VAL A 441 23.48 25.91 -6.77
N GLU A 442 22.88 25.77 -5.59
CA GLU A 442 23.07 26.63 -4.43
C GLU A 442 23.66 25.80 -3.28
N LEU A 443 24.46 26.44 -2.43
CA LEU A 443 25.10 25.80 -1.28
C LEU A 443 24.97 26.67 -0.03
N TYR A 444 24.53 26.08 1.07
CA TYR A 444 24.29 26.75 2.35
C TYR A 444 25.03 26.07 3.50
N ASP A 445 25.39 26.86 4.50
CA ASP A 445 25.98 26.40 5.76
C ASP A 445 24.98 26.56 6.91
N LEU A 446 24.22 25.49 7.19
CA LEU A 446 23.12 25.49 8.16
C LEU A 446 23.56 25.74 9.59
N ALA A 447 24.86 25.59 9.91
CA ALA A 447 25.35 25.88 11.26
C ALA A 447 25.41 27.39 11.54
N THR A 448 25.44 28.22 10.50
CA THR A 448 25.49 29.69 10.63
C THR A 448 24.36 30.42 9.89
N ASP A 449 23.65 29.73 9.00
CA ASP A 449 22.61 30.29 8.13
C ASP A 449 21.44 29.30 7.97
N LEU A 450 20.64 29.16 9.02
CA LEU A 450 19.48 28.27 9.03
C LEU A 450 18.37 28.75 8.06
N GLY A 451 18.36 30.04 7.73
CA GLY A 451 17.42 30.63 6.78
C GLY A 451 17.89 30.56 5.33
N GLU A 452 19.01 29.89 5.03
CA GLU A 452 19.52 29.72 3.66
C GLU A 452 19.53 31.05 2.87
N THR A 453 20.09 32.08 3.47
CA THR A 453 20.06 33.46 2.97
C THR A 453 21.31 33.83 2.17
N SER A 454 22.41 33.09 2.34
CA SER A 454 23.68 33.35 1.69
C SER A 454 24.15 32.14 0.89
N ASP A 455 23.99 32.16 -0.44
CA ASP A 455 24.56 31.13 -1.31
C ASP A 455 26.11 31.20 -1.32
N LEU A 456 26.71 30.04 -1.06
CA LEU A 456 28.14 29.81 -0.92
C LEU A 456 28.72 28.98 -2.07
N ALA A 457 27.94 28.57 -3.07
CA ALA A 457 28.37 27.67 -4.13
C ALA A 457 29.60 28.22 -4.89
N ALA A 458 29.58 29.50 -5.25
CA ALA A 458 30.70 30.16 -5.93
C ALA A 458 31.96 30.28 -5.06
N ARG A 459 31.82 30.35 -3.73
CA ARG A 459 32.94 30.45 -2.77
C ARG A 459 33.49 29.07 -2.38
N HIS A 460 32.69 28.02 -2.49
CA HIS A 460 33.04 26.65 -2.12
C HIS A 460 32.70 25.65 -3.24
N PRO A 461 33.23 25.82 -4.47
CA PRO A 461 32.81 25.01 -5.63
C PRO A 461 33.14 23.52 -5.48
N ALA A 462 34.24 23.18 -4.80
CA ALA A 462 34.58 21.78 -4.52
C ALA A 462 33.56 21.10 -3.60
N ARG A 463 33.00 21.83 -2.63
CA ARG A 463 31.96 21.32 -1.73
C ARG A 463 30.64 21.15 -2.47
N ALA A 464 30.26 22.14 -3.29
CA ALA A 464 29.07 22.02 -4.14
C ALA A 464 29.15 20.80 -5.07
N ALA A 465 30.29 20.60 -5.73
CA ALA A 465 30.51 19.44 -6.61
C ALA A 465 30.45 18.09 -5.86
N GLU A 466 30.97 18.02 -4.63
CA GLU A 466 30.87 16.83 -3.79
C GLU A 466 29.41 16.47 -3.47
N LEU A 467 28.61 17.45 -3.04
CA LEU A 467 27.21 17.23 -2.68
C LEU A 467 26.37 16.88 -3.92
N VAL A 468 26.67 17.49 -5.07
CA VAL A 468 26.07 17.13 -6.37
C VAL A 468 26.39 15.68 -6.75
N ALA A 469 27.64 15.22 -6.56
CA ALA A 469 28.00 13.83 -6.81
C ALA A 469 27.22 12.86 -5.90
N LEU A 470 27.01 13.22 -4.63
CA LEU A 470 26.19 12.43 -3.72
C LEU A 470 24.72 12.38 -4.16
N MET A 471 24.14 13.50 -4.63
CA MET A 471 22.78 13.54 -5.18
C MET A 471 22.66 12.54 -6.34
N ARG A 472 23.61 12.55 -7.28
CA ARG A 472 23.64 11.62 -8.40
C ARG A 472 23.69 10.15 -7.95
N SER A 473 24.48 9.84 -6.93
CA SER A 473 24.58 8.48 -6.40
C SER A 473 23.38 8.03 -5.56
N SER A 474 22.58 8.97 -5.06
CA SER A 474 21.40 8.70 -4.22
C SER A 474 20.14 8.43 -5.06
N TRP A 475 20.21 8.64 -6.38
CA TRP A 475 19.10 8.39 -7.27
C TRP A 475 19.22 7.02 -7.93
N GLN A 476 18.18 6.19 -7.78
CA GLN A 476 18.09 4.91 -8.47
C GLN A 476 16.66 4.61 -8.91
N ASP A 477 16.49 4.34 -10.20
CA ASP A 477 15.19 4.02 -10.79
C ASP A 477 15.34 2.96 -11.91
N PRO A 478 14.78 1.74 -11.75
CA PRO A 478 14.05 1.25 -10.58
C PRO A 478 14.99 0.96 -9.39
N TYR A 479 14.51 1.19 -8.17
CA TYR A 479 15.20 0.75 -6.95
C TYR A 479 14.84 -0.73 -6.63
N PRO A 480 15.80 -1.65 -6.55
CA PRO A 480 15.53 -3.05 -6.25
C PRO A 480 15.00 -3.24 -4.83
N ARG A 481 13.81 -3.85 -4.69
CA ARG A 481 13.24 -4.21 -3.38
C ARG A 481 13.61 -5.64 -2.98
N ALA A 482 13.93 -5.82 -1.71
CA ALA A 482 14.13 -7.15 -1.13
C ALA A 482 12.76 -7.80 -0.86
N ALA A 483 12.56 -9.05 -1.29
CA ALA A 483 11.36 -9.78 -0.92
C ALA A 483 11.32 -9.97 0.60
N PHE A 484 10.19 -9.62 1.23
CA PHE A 484 10.04 -9.60 2.67
C PHE A 484 8.71 -10.22 3.09
N GLY A 485 8.74 -11.14 4.05
CA GLY A 485 7.53 -11.77 4.59
C GLY A 485 6.99 -12.91 3.70
N ALA A 486 5.67 -13.13 3.74
CA ALA A 486 5.03 -14.24 3.03
C ALA A 486 4.28 -13.76 1.78
N THR A 487 4.28 -14.58 0.73
CA THR A 487 3.43 -14.42 -0.46
C THR A 487 2.73 -15.72 -0.81
N LEU A 488 1.59 -15.65 -1.50
CA LEU A 488 0.82 -16.79 -1.96
C LEU A 488 0.39 -16.59 -3.41
N ALA A 489 0.82 -17.50 -4.29
CA ALA A 489 0.38 -17.59 -5.66
C ALA A 489 -0.64 -18.75 -5.81
N VAL A 490 -1.83 -18.41 -6.30
CA VAL A 490 -2.93 -19.34 -6.61
C VAL A 490 -3.50 -19.02 -8.00
N PRO A 491 -4.12 -19.98 -8.70
CA PRO A 491 -4.85 -19.69 -9.93
C PRO A 491 -6.08 -18.83 -9.66
N SER A 492 -6.66 -18.24 -10.70
CA SER A 492 -7.94 -17.53 -10.56
C SER A 492 -9.13 -18.46 -10.32
N LEU A 493 -9.04 -19.73 -10.68
CA LEU A 493 -10.13 -20.71 -10.61
C LEU A 493 -9.75 -21.96 -9.83
N ALA A 494 -10.73 -22.50 -9.09
CA ALA A 494 -10.66 -23.79 -8.43
C ALA A 494 -11.84 -24.66 -8.88
N VAL A 495 -11.60 -25.61 -9.78
CA VAL A 495 -12.64 -26.51 -10.30
C VAL A 495 -12.95 -27.59 -9.25
N PRO A 496 -14.22 -27.75 -8.81
CA PRO A 496 -14.64 -28.82 -7.90
C PRO A 496 -14.07 -30.20 -8.29
N GLY A 497 -13.53 -30.93 -7.32
CA GLY A 497 -12.94 -32.26 -7.53
C GLY A 497 -11.54 -32.28 -8.15
N GLN A 498 -11.04 -31.15 -8.66
CA GLN A 498 -9.76 -31.09 -9.34
C GLN A 498 -8.68 -30.41 -8.50
N ALA A 499 -7.53 -31.08 -8.36
CA ALA A 499 -6.36 -30.48 -7.74
C ALA A 499 -5.82 -29.30 -8.58
N PHE A 500 -5.47 -28.21 -7.92
CA PHE A 500 -4.66 -27.12 -8.46
C PHE A 500 -3.41 -26.89 -7.59
N THR A 501 -2.45 -26.17 -8.14
CA THR A 501 -1.19 -25.86 -7.46
C THR A 501 -1.26 -24.52 -6.75
N ALA A 502 -0.98 -24.50 -5.46
CA ALA A 502 -0.75 -23.30 -4.67
C ALA A 502 0.73 -23.23 -4.29
N THR A 503 1.37 -22.07 -4.46
CA THR A 503 2.78 -21.87 -4.08
C THR A 503 2.90 -20.71 -3.11
N ALA A 504 3.44 -20.96 -1.93
CA ALA A 504 3.75 -19.92 -0.96
C ALA A 504 5.26 -19.72 -0.84
N THR A 505 5.67 -18.49 -0.58
CA THR A 505 7.07 -18.13 -0.33
C THR A 505 7.16 -17.38 0.99
N LEU A 506 8.16 -17.71 1.81
CA LEU A 506 8.59 -16.92 2.96
C LEU A 506 10.00 -16.38 2.66
N ALA A 507 10.15 -15.07 2.58
CA ALA A 507 11.40 -14.40 2.26
C ALA A 507 11.94 -13.64 3.47
N ASN A 508 13.22 -13.86 3.78
CA ASN A 508 13.94 -13.09 4.79
C ASN A 508 14.59 -11.87 4.14
N GLY A 509 13.83 -10.79 4.00
CA GLY A 509 14.37 -9.51 3.53
C GLY A 509 15.05 -8.68 4.62
N ALA A 510 15.30 -9.25 5.81
CA ALA A 510 15.98 -8.55 6.90
C ALA A 510 17.51 -8.76 6.85
N CYS A 511 18.25 -7.95 7.61
CA CYS A 511 19.72 -8.02 7.65
C CYS A 511 20.28 -9.19 8.50
N LYS A 512 19.43 -9.94 9.21
CA LYS A 512 19.81 -11.06 10.08
C LYS A 512 19.14 -12.35 9.65
N ALA A 513 19.84 -13.47 9.83
CA ALA A 513 19.30 -14.79 9.54
C ALA A 513 18.12 -15.12 10.47
N TRP A 514 17.15 -15.86 9.96
CA TRP A 514 16.08 -16.47 10.74
C TRP A 514 16.35 -17.96 10.89
N SER A 515 15.80 -18.56 11.95
CA SER A 515 15.85 -20.01 12.18
C SER A 515 14.45 -20.61 12.28
N SER A 516 14.34 -21.92 12.15
CA SER A 516 13.06 -22.65 12.27
C SER A 516 11.97 -22.09 11.35
N ALA A 517 12.34 -21.75 10.12
CA ALA A 517 11.40 -21.21 9.14
C ALA A 517 10.42 -22.30 8.70
N ALA A 518 9.12 -21.98 8.66
CA ALA A 518 8.08 -22.88 8.23
C ALA A 518 7.00 -22.15 7.43
N LEU A 519 6.41 -22.85 6.46
CA LEU A 519 5.25 -22.43 5.72
C LEU A 519 4.11 -23.43 5.92
N THR A 520 2.91 -22.91 6.12
CA THR A 520 1.66 -23.70 6.14
C THR A 520 0.65 -23.08 5.18
N LEU A 521 -0.28 -23.89 4.69
CA LEU A 521 -1.37 -23.43 3.82
C LEU A 521 -2.70 -23.86 4.45
N ARG A 522 -3.56 -22.89 4.73
CA ARG A 522 -4.95 -23.10 5.14
C ARG A 522 -5.85 -22.91 3.92
N ALA A 523 -6.75 -23.86 3.72
CA ALA A 523 -7.81 -23.80 2.72
C ALA A 523 -9.18 -23.87 3.42
N PRO A 524 -10.28 -23.54 2.73
CA PRO A 524 -11.62 -23.65 3.30
C PRO A 524 -11.94 -25.06 3.80
N ALA A 525 -12.88 -25.16 4.73
CA ALA A 525 -13.31 -26.44 5.29
C ALA A 525 -13.78 -27.41 4.19
N GLY A 526 -13.38 -28.68 4.28
CA GLY A 526 -13.69 -29.72 3.31
C GLY A 526 -12.74 -29.81 2.12
N TRP A 527 -11.86 -28.83 1.90
CA TRP A 527 -10.87 -28.86 0.84
C TRP A 527 -9.68 -29.74 1.25
N THR A 528 -9.15 -30.52 0.31
CA THR A 528 -7.96 -31.35 0.57
C THR A 528 -6.71 -30.56 0.25
N VAL A 529 -5.73 -30.53 1.16
CA VAL A 529 -4.45 -29.83 0.98
C VAL A 529 -3.30 -30.81 1.22
N ARG A 530 -2.41 -30.95 0.24
CA ARG A 530 -1.24 -31.85 0.32
C ARG A 530 0.02 -31.13 -0.14
N ALA A 531 1.00 -30.98 0.76
CA ALA A 531 2.31 -30.45 0.42
C ALA A 531 3.03 -31.38 -0.58
N THR A 532 3.66 -30.80 -1.60
CA THR A 532 4.47 -31.51 -2.60
C THR A 532 5.96 -31.19 -2.51
N THR A 533 6.33 -30.12 -1.81
CA THR A 533 7.72 -29.75 -1.52
C THR A 533 7.93 -29.54 -0.03
N ALA A 534 9.19 -29.35 0.38
CA ALA A 534 9.52 -29.10 1.78
C ALA A 534 8.89 -27.79 2.27
N THR A 535 8.23 -27.86 3.42
CA THR A 535 7.54 -26.71 4.04
C THR A 535 8.34 -26.08 5.17
N THR A 536 9.57 -26.54 5.43
CA THR A 536 10.41 -26.03 6.52
C THR A 536 11.86 -25.86 6.07
N ALA A 537 12.56 -24.93 6.71
CA ALA A 537 13.99 -24.73 6.59
C ALA A 537 14.59 -24.41 7.97
N GLY A 538 15.64 -25.12 8.36
CA GLY A 538 16.28 -24.91 9.67
C GLY A 538 16.86 -23.50 9.83
N GLN A 539 17.32 -22.91 8.73
CA GLN A 539 17.86 -21.55 8.69
C GLN A 539 17.49 -20.87 7.38
N LEU A 540 17.19 -19.58 7.45
CA LEU A 540 16.95 -18.71 6.30
C LEU A 540 17.87 -17.48 6.39
N ALA A 541 18.95 -17.48 5.60
CA ALA A 541 19.91 -16.38 5.56
C ALA A 541 19.26 -15.06 5.07
N PRO A 542 19.87 -13.89 5.35
CA PRO A 542 19.46 -12.62 4.73
C PRO A 542 19.35 -12.74 3.21
N GLY A 543 18.25 -12.25 2.63
CA GLY A 543 17.93 -12.33 1.20
C GLY A 543 17.47 -13.71 0.71
N ALA A 544 17.49 -14.76 1.55
CA ALA A 544 17.05 -16.10 1.17
C ALA A 544 15.53 -16.26 1.27
N ARG A 545 15.00 -17.27 0.56
CA ARG A 545 13.58 -17.63 0.58
C ARG A 545 13.34 -19.12 0.76
N LEU A 546 12.29 -19.46 1.51
CA LEU A 546 11.70 -20.79 1.56
C LEU A 546 10.47 -20.76 0.64
N ALA A 547 10.42 -21.64 -0.37
CA ALA A 547 9.27 -21.78 -1.25
C ALA A 547 8.66 -23.17 -1.09
N ALA A 548 7.37 -23.22 -0.80
CA ALA A 548 6.62 -24.45 -0.63
C ALA A 548 5.43 -24.50 -1.58
N THR A 549 5.10 -25.71 -2.04
CA THR A 549 4.04 -25.96 -3.01
C THR A 549 3.09 -27.01 -2.46
N TRP A 550 1.79 -26.81 -2.70
CA TRP A 550 0.72 -27.73 -2.34
C TRP A 550 -0.15 -28.06 -3.55
N GLN A 551 -0.67 -29.28 -3.58
CA GLN A 551 -1.86 -29.62 -4.34
C GLN A 551 -3.07 -29.38 -3.46
N VAL A 552 -4.01 -28.58 -3.96
CA VAL A 552 -5.25 -28.23 -3.27
C VAL A 552 -6.43 -28.67 -4.12
N THR A 553 -7.36 -29.42 -3.54
CA THR A 553 -8.55 -29.93 -4.23
C THR A 553 -9.82 -29.43 -3.52
N PRO A 554 -10.65 -28.60 -4.16
CA PRO A 554 -12.00 -28.30 -3.66
C PRO A 554 -12.88 -29.55 -3.71
N PRO A 555 -13.83 -29.72 -2.78
CA PRO A 555 -14.75 -30.85 -2.82
C PRO A 555 -15.67 -30.77 -4.06
N ASP A 556 -16.18 -31.91 -4.50
CA ASP A 556 -17.02 -32.02 -5.72
C ASP A 556 -18.30 -31.18 -5.64
N ASP A 557 -18.81 -30.96 -4.42
CA ASP A 557 -20.04 -30.22 -4.11
C ASP A 557 -19.78 -28.75 -3.73
N ALA A 558 -18.56 -28.23 -3.94
CA ALA A 558 -18.24 -26.85 -3.62
C ALA A 558 -19.20 -25.88 -4.34
N PRO A 559 -19.83 -24.93 -3.63
CA PRO A 559 -20.71 -23.92 -4.22
C PRO A 559 -20.10 -23.26 -5.44
N THR A 560 -20.85 -23.17 -6.54
CA THR A 560 -20.38 -22.61 -7.81
C THR A 560 -20.39 -21.08 -7.81
N ALA A 561 -19.61 -20.47 -8.71
CA ALA A 561 -19.50 -19.01 -8.85
C ALA A 561 -19.20 -18.27 -7.53
N THR A 562 -18.45 -18.92 -6.64
CA THR A 562 -18.18 -18.43 -5.27
C THR A 562 -16.68 -18.17 -5.11
N PRO A 563 -16.26 -16.99 -4.62
CA PRO A 563 -14.87 -16.74 -4.26
C PRO A 563 -14.52 -17.43 -2.94
N TRP A 564 -13.32 -18.00 -2.88
CA TRP A 564 -12.77 -18.71 -1.73
C TRP A 564 -11.37 -18.19 -1.42
N THR A 565 -11.08 -17.96 -0.14
CA THR A 565 -9.76 -17.51 0.30
C THR A 565 -8.94 -18.68 0.82
N LEU A 566 -7.70 -18.77 0.36
CA LEU A 566 -6.65 -19.59 0.94
C LEU A 566 -5.66 -18.67 1.64
N THR A 567 -5.10 -19.11 2.77
CA THR A 567 -4.13 -18.32 3.54
C THR A 567 -2.85 -19.13 3.70
N ALA A 568 -1.76 -18.62 3.16
CA ALA A 568 -0.43 -19.10 3.51
C ALA A 568 0.04 -18.39 4.78
N GLU A 569 0.67 -19.14 5.67
CA GLU A 569 1.29 -18.59 6.86
C GLU A 569 2.76 -19.01 6.94
N GLY A 570 3.63 -18.01 6.98
CA GLY A 570 5.05 -18.17 7.21
C GLY A 570 5.41 -17.85 8.65
N THR A 571 6.19 -18.71 9.30
CA THR A 571 6.71 -18.48 10.66
C THR A 571 8.20 -18.67 10.68
N ALA A 572 8.91 -17.94 11.55
CA ALA A 572 10.33 -18.13 11.82
C ALA A 572 10.73 -17.55 13.18
N LEU A 573 11.93 -17.85 13.64
CA LEU A 573 12.59 -17.22 14.78
C LEU A 573 13.61 -16.19 14.28
N ALA A 574 13.29 -14.91 14.43
CA ALA A 574 14.23 -13.81 14.24
C ALA A 574 15.00 -13.53 15.54
N PRO A 575 16.12 -12.79 15.51
CA PRO A 575 16.87 -12.44 16.74
C PRO A 575 16.03 -11.71 17.80
N GLY A 576 15.04 -10.91 17.39
CA GLY A 576 14.10 -10.23 18.27
C GLY A 576 12.91 -11.08 18.75
N GLY A 577 12.85 -12.36 18.33
CA GLY A 577 11.80 -13.32 18.71
C GLY A 577 11.02 -13.90 17.51
N PRO A 578 9.92 -14.64 17.78
CA PRO A 578 9.04 -15.18 16.72
C PRO A 578 8.54 -14.12 15.76
N VAL A 579 8.48 -14.47 14.47
CA VAL A 579 7.78 -13.69 13.45
C VAL A 579 6.77 -14.56 12.72
N ARG A 580 5.62 -13.98 12.38
CA ARG A 580 4.53 -14.63 11.65
C ARG A 580 4.00 -13.74 10.55
N TYR A 581 4.09 -14.18 9.31
CA TYR A 581 3.55 -13.50 8.14
C TYR A 581 2.39 -14.30 7.57
N ALA A 582 1.37 -13.60 7.07
CA ALA A 582 0.23 -14.21 6.40
C ALA A 582 0.05 -13.59 5.02
N ALA A 583 -0.30 -14.43 4.03
CA ALA A 583 -0.63 -14.00 2.68
C ALA A 583 -1.87 -14.73 2.21
N ASP A 584 -2.86 -13.98 1.76
CA ASP A 584 -4.11 -14.52 1.23
C ASP A 584 -4.07 -14.61 -0.29
N GLY A 585 -4.74 -15.63 -0.82
CA GLY A 585 -4.97 -15.84 -2.23
C GLY A 585 -6.41 -16.23 -2.46
N THR A 586 -7.07 -15.58 -3.43
CA THR A 586 -8.47 -15.84 -3.75
C THR A 586 -8.57 -16.69 -5.01
N VAL A 587 -9.34 -17.78 -4.92
CA VAL A 587 -9.72 -18.63 -6.06
C VAL A 587 -11.24 -18.60 -6.19
N THR A 588 -11.76 -18.69 -7.41
CA THR A 588 -13.21 -18.74 -7.63
C THR A 588 -13.62 -20.11 -8.16
N THR A 589 -14.60 -20.75 -7.55
CA THR A 589 -15.22 -21.95 -8.14
C THR A 589 -16.03 -21.51 -9.36
N PRO A 590 -15.88 -22.15 -10.53
CA PRO A 590 -16.61 -21.74 -11.72
C PRO A 590 -18.13 -22.00 -11.59
N PRO A 591 -18.97 -21.39 -12.45
CA PRO A 591 -20.36 -21.80 -12.63
C PRO A 591 -20.50 -23.27 -13.01
N PRO A 592 -21.69 -23.90 -12.91
CA PRO A 592 -21.89 -25.27 -13.35
C PRO A 592 -21.55 -25.48 -14.83
N ALA A 593 -20.97 -26.64 -15.14
CA ALA A 593 -20.76 -27.05 -16.53
C ALA A 593 -22.11 -27.30 -17.24
N PRO A 594 -22.20 -27.12 -18.57
CA PRO A 594 -23.40 -27.46 -19.31
C PRO A 594 -23.69 -28.96 -19.22
N VAL A 595 -24.94 -29.33 -18.93
CA VAL A 595 -25.40 -30.73 -18.86
C VAL A 595 -26.11 -31.20 -20.13
N ARG A 596 -26.22 -30.30 -21.11
CA ARG A 596 -26.87 -30.51 -22.40
C ARG A 596 -26.32 -29.50 -23.40
N ASP A 597 -26.54 -29.77 -24.67
CA ASP A 597 -26.32 -28.81 -25.74
C ASP A 597 -26.92 -27.43 -25.40
N SER A 598 -26.08 -26.41 -25.45
CA SER A 598 -26.44 -25.07 -24.98
C SER A 598 -25.78 -24.00 -25.84
N TYR A 599 -26.52 -22.93 -26.12
CA TYR A 599 -25.89 -21.71 -26.63
C TYR A 599 -25.09 -21.05 -25.50
N LEU A 600 -23.94 -20.49 -25.82
CA LEU A 600 -23.13 -19.79 -24.83
C LEU A 600 -23.86 -18.57 -24.24
N SER A 601 -24.75 -17.95 -25.01
CA SER A 601 -25.61 -16.86 -24.53
C SER A 601 -26.64 -17.29 -23.48
N ASP A 602 -26.88 -18.60 -23.30
CA ASP A 602 -27.71 -19.15 -22.22
C ASP A 602 -26.89 -19.57 -20.99
N LEU A 603 -25.56 -19.63 -21.12
CA LEU A 603 -24.68 -20.11 -20.06
C LEU A 603 -24.15 -18.95 -19.20
N PRO A 604 -23.96 -19.17 -17.90
CA PRO A 604 -23.16 -18.26 -17.08
C PRO A 604 -21.70 -18.28 -17.56
N TRP A 605 -21.10 -17.09 -17.73
CA TRP A 605 -19.67 -16.98 -18.00
C TRP A 605 -18.90 -16.92 -16.68
N ILE A 606 -17.66 -17.40 -16.70
CA ILE A 606 -16.66 -17.16 -15.65
C ILE A 606 -16.29 -15.68 -15.61
N ARG A 607 -16.07 -15.08 -16.79
CA ARG A 607 -15.77 -13.65 -16.97
C ARG A 607 -16.22 -13.17 -18.35
N ALA A 608 -16.45 -11.87 -18.47
CA ALA A 608 -16.71 -11.20 -19.74
C ALA A 608 -16.10 -9.78 -19.70
N VAL A 609 -15.14 -9.53 -20.59
CA VAL A 609 -14.50 -8.23 -20.83
C VAL A 609 -14.77 -7.81 -22.26
N ASN A 610 -14.97 -6.52 -22.47
CA ASN A 610 -15.31 -5.97 -23.77
C ASN A 610 -14.77 -4.55 -23.94
N GLY A 611 -14.35 -4.19 -25.15
CA GLY A 611 -13.58 -2.97 -25.39
C GLY A 611 -14.45 -1.72 -25.42
N TRP A 612 -15.72 -1.88 -25.80
CA TRP A 612 -16.72 -0.83 -25.79
C TRP A 612 -18.08 -1.40 -25.41
N GLY A 613 -18.68 -0.90 -24.33
CA GLY A 613 -19.98 -1.34 -23.86
C GLY A 613 -19.95 -2.77 -23.31
N PRO A 614 -21.05 -3.29 -22.79
CA PRO A 614 -21.10 -4.65 -22.27
C PRO A 614 -21.09 -5.70 -23.39
N VAL A 615 -20.71 -6.94 -23.04
CA VAL A 615 -21.01 -8.10 -23.90
C VAL A 615 -22.51 -8.32 -23.91
N GLU A 616 -23.06 -8.43 -25.11
CA GLU A 616 -24.50 -8.59 -25.32
C GLU A 616 -24.87 -10.06 -25.55
N ARG A 617 -26.01 -10.48 -24.98
CA ARG A 617 -26.57 -11.83 -25.17
C ARG A 617 -27.67 -11.75 -26.20
N ASP A 618 -27.54 -12.56 -27.25
CA ASP A 618 -28.48 -12.71 -28.37
C ASP A 618 -28.68 -11.44 -29.24
N THR A 619 -27.97 -10.36 -28.94
CA THR A 619 -27.93 -9.12 -29.72
C THR A 619 -26.47 -8.71 -29.98
N SER A 620 -26.28 -7.86 -30.98
CA SER A 620 -25.01 -7.19 -31.32
C SER A 620 -24.63 -6.20 -30.21
N ASN A 621 -23.36 -5.83 -30.07
CA ASN A 621 -22.96 -4.83 -29.09
C ASN A 621 -23.51 -3.43 -29.45
N GLY A 622 -24.34 -2.83 -28.58
CA GLY A 622 -25.00 -1.54 -28.84
C GLY A 622 -24.35 -0.30 -28.21
N LYS A 623 -23.10 -0.44 -27.73
CA LYS A 623 -22.18 0.59 -27.20
C LYS A 623 -22.38 1.05 -25.76
N ASN A 624 -23.60 1.15 -25.23
CA ASN A 624 -23.81 1.88 -23.96
C ASN A 624 -24.24 0.98 -22.80
N ALA A 625 -25.45 0.44 -22.85
CA ALA A 625 -26.09 -0.28 -21.76
C ALA A 625 -26.48 -1.68 -22.17
N ALA A 626 -26.49 -2.62 -21.22
CA ALA A 626 -26.87 -4.00 -21.51
C ALA A 626 -28.27 -4.06 -22.14
N GLY A 627 -28.40 -4.77 -23.25
CA GLY A 627 -29.64 -4.93 -24.01
C GLY A 627 -29.96 -3.81 -25.00
N ASP A 628 -29.04 -2.88 -25.26
CA ASP A 628 -29.22 -1.81 -26.27
C ASP A 628 -28.85 -2.24 -27.70
N GLY A 629 -28.35 -3.47 -27.83
CA GLY A 629 -27.95 -4.11 -29.08
C GLY A 629 -29.07 -4.33 -30.10
N THR A 630 -28.75 -4.19 -31.39
CA THR A 630 -29.61 -4.68 -32.48
C THR A 630 -29.50 -6.20 -32.63
N PRO A 631 -30.40 -6.88 -33.36
CA PRO A 631 -30.21 -8.31 -33.66
C PRO A 631 -28.84 -8.59 -34.30
N ILE A 632 -28.20 -9.69 -33.90
CA ILE A 632 -26.95 -10.14 -34.52
C ILE A 632 -27.23 -10.44 -35.99
N ALA A 633 -26.46 -9.84 -36.89
CA ALA A 633 -26.68 -10.04 -38.32
C ALA A 633 -25.39 -9.94 -39.13
N PHE A 634 -25.35 -10.73 -40.21
CA PHE A 634 -24.29 -10.70 -41.21
C PHE A 634 -24.88 -10.71 -42.62
N GLY A 635 -24.54 -9.71 -43.43
CA GLY A 635 -25.01 -9.64 -44.82
C GLY A 635 -26.53 -9.62 -44.96
N GLY A 636 -27.24 -9.05 -43.98
CA GLY A 636 -28.70 -8.97 -43.91
C GLY A 636 -29.38 -10.21 -43.30
N THR A 637 -28.65 -11.28 -42.99
CA THR A 637 -29.20 -12.47 -42.32
C THR A 637 -29.10 -12.29 -40.81
N THR A 638 -30.23 -12.40 -40.09
CA THR A 638 -30.29 -12.25 -38.64
C THR A 638 -30.19 -13.60 -37.93
N TYR A 639 -29.57 -13.61 -36.75
CA TYR A 639 -29.37 -14.79 -35.92
C TYR A 639 -29.97 -14.57 -34.53
N PRO A 640 -30.83 -15.48 -34.05
CA PRO A 640 -31.56 -15.28 -32.79
C PRO A 640 -30.74 -15.57 -31.54
N LYS A 641 -29.56 -16.20 -31.69
CA LYS A 641 -28.69 -16.59 -30.58
C LYS A 641 -27.25 -16.20 -30.86
N GLY A 642 -26.52 -15.78 -29.84
CA GLY A 642 -25.10 -15.47 -29.96
C GLY A 642 -24.60 -14.47 -28.94
N LEU A 643 -23.36 -14.02 -29.10
CA LEU A 643 -22.74 -13.02 -28.24
C LEU A 643 -22.29 -11.82 -29.10
N GLY A 644 -22.78 -10.62 -28.78
CA GLY A 644 -22.33 -9.38 -29.39
C GLY A 644 -21.17 -8.76 -28.61
N VAL A 645 -20.06 -8.45 -29.28
CA VAL A 645 -18.84 -7.92 -28.67
C VAL A 645 -18.24 -6.77 -29.47
N HIS A 646 -17.24 -6.12 -28.89
CA HIS A 646 -16.40 -5.12 -29.53
C HIS A 646 -14.93 -5.40 -29.17
N ALA A 647 -14.02 -5.35 -30.13
CA ALA A 647 -12.60 -5.57 -29.86
C ALA A 647 -12.01 -4.45 -28.95
N TYR A 648 -11.18 -4.73 -27.95
CA TYR A 648 -10.80 -6.04 -27.42
C TYR A 648 -11.95 -6.70 -26.62
N SER A 649 -12.21 -8.00 -26.81
CA SER A 649 -13.11 -8.76 -25.93
C SER A 649 -12.51 -10.09 -25.49
N ASP A 650 -12.91 -10.55 -24.30
CA ASP A 650 -12.50 -11.82 -23.68
C ASP A 650 -13.64 -12.38 -22.82
N ILE A 651 -14.19 -13.52 -23.24
CA ILE A 651 -15.29 -14.18 -22.54
C ILE A 651 -14.88 -15.61 -22.24
N ALA A 652 -15.01 -16.05 -20.99
CA ALA A 652 -14.69 -17.42 -20.59
C ALA A 652 -15.91 -18.15 -20.04
N PHE A 653 -16.07 -19.42 -20.43
CA PHE A 653 -17.15 -20.32 -19.99
C PHE A 653 -16.56 -21.57 -19.37
N HIS A 654 -17.23 -22.08 -18.32
CA HIS A 654 -16.88 -23.36 -17.72
C HIS A 654 -17.61 -24.48 -18.46
N LEU A 655 -16.84 -25.35 -19.12
CA LEU A 655 -17.31 -26.56 -19.78
C LEU A 655 -17.11 -27.81 -18.92
N GLY A 656 -16.26 -27.79 -17.90
CA GLY A 656 -16.05 -28.95 -17.02
C GLY A 656 -15.54 -30.23 -17.69
N GLY A 657 -15.06 -30.16 -18.94
CA GLY A 657 -14.58 -31.31 -19.71
C GLY A 657 -15.67 -32.14 -20.39
N VAL A 658 -16.95 -31.73 -20.29
CA VAL A 658 -18.10 -32.47 -20.83
C VAL A 658 -18.51 -32.03 -22.24
N GLY A 659 -17.92 -30.94 -22.74
CA GLY A 659 -18.21 -30.45 -24.09
C GLY A 659 -17.55 -31.33 -25.15
N ASP A 660 -18.28 -31.61 -26.23
CA ASP A 660 -17.76 -32.36 -27.38
C ASP A 660 -17.24 -31.42 -28.47
N ARG A 661 -18.08 -30.48 -28.92
CA ARG A 661 -17.72 -29.50 -29.95
C ARG A 661 -18.22 -28.11 -29.59
N PHE A 662 -17.43 -27.10 -29.94
CA PHE A 662 -17.87 -25.72 -29.97
C PHE A 662 -18.01 -25.25 -31.42
N THR A 663 -19.18 -24.69 -31.73
CA THR A 663 -19.50 -24.16 -33.06
C THR A 663 -20.02 -22.74 -32.98
N ALA A 664 -19.66 -21.89 -33.94
CA ALA A 664 -20.20 -20.53 -34.08
C ALA A 664 -20.05 -20.01 -35.52
N LEU A 665 -20.69 -18.89 -35.82
CA LEU A 665 -20.36 -18.01 -36.94
C LEU A 665 -19.82 -16.70 -36.37
N VAL A 666 -18.58 -16.34 -36.69
CA VAL A 666 -17.93 -15.14 -36.14
C VAL A 666 -17.58 -14.15 -37.25
N GLY A 667 -17.95 -12.89 -37.09
CA GLY A 667 -17.73 -11.86 -38.09
C GLY A 667 -18.04 -10.45 -37.61
N ILE A 668 -17.66 -9.45 -38.41
CA ILE A 668 -18.08 -8.06 -38.19
C ILE A 668 -19.59 -7.98 -38.37
N ASP A 669 -20.26 -7.48 -37.34
CA ASP A 669 -21.72 -7.39 -37.30
C ASP A 669 -22.24 -6.31 -38.25
N ASP A 670 -23.42 -6.53 -38.84
CA ASP A 670 -24.06 -5.57 -39.75
C ASP A 670 -24.35 -4.21 -39.10
N PHE A 671 -24.48 -4.17 -37.76
CA PHE A 671 -24.52 -2.91 -37.02
C PHE A 671 -23.28 -2.06 -37.34
N SER A 672 -22.10 -2.67 -37.30
CA SER A 672 -20.84 -2.02 -37.65
C SER A 672 -20.70 -1.78 -39.15
N ALA A 673 -20.96 -2.82 -39.95
CA ALA A 673 -20.72 -2.80 -41.39
C ALA A 673 -21.54 -1.71 -42.12
N ARG A 674 -22.73 -1.38 -41.60
CA ARG A 674 -23.57 -0.30 -42.13
C ARG A 674 -23.03 1.09 -41.83
N GLN A 675 -22.20 1.24 -40.79
CA GLN A 675 -21.57 2.50 -40.43
C GLN A 675 -20.26 2.70 -41.20
N SER A 676 -19.46 1.64 -41.38
CA SER A 676 -18.19 1.69 -42.10
C SER A 676 -17.69 0.31 -42.50
N SER A 677 -16.91 0.24 -43.58
CA SER A 677 -16.16 -0.95 -44.00
C SER A 677 -14.78 -1.07 -43.32
N ALA A 678 -14.43 -0.14 -42.44
CA ALA A 678 -13.10 -0.07 -41.82
C ALA A 678 -12.85 -1.10 -40.70
N GLY A 679 -13.91 -1.69 -40.14
CA GLY A 679 -13.80 -2.67 -39.06
C GLY A 679 -13.00 -3.90 -39.49
N ALA A 680 -12.01 -4.28 -38.68
CA ALA A 680 -11.17 -5.43 -38.95
C ALA A 680 -10.73 -6.08 -37.64
N THR A 681 -11.27 -7.26 -37.36
CA THR A 681 -10.97 -7.99 -36.12
C THR A 681 -10.36 -9.35 -36.38
N ARG A 682 -9.88 -9.99 -35.33
CA ARG A 682 -9.43 -11.39 -35.34
C ARG A 682 -10.02 -12.10 -34.13
N ALA A 683 -10.65 -13.23 -34.37
CA ALA A 683 -11.23 -14.05 -33.31
C ALA A 683 -10.31 -15.24 -32.98
N THR A 684 -10.13 -15.51 -31.69
CA THR A 684 -9.37 -16.66 -31.21
C THR A 684 -10.19 -17.45 -30.19
N VAL A 685 -10.22 -18.77 -30.35
CA VAL A 685 -10.83 -19.71 -29.42
C VAL A 685 -9.73 -20.44 -28.66
N TYR A 686 -9.83 -20.43 -27.33
CA TYR A 686 -8.91 -21.16 -26.45
C TYR A 686 -9.66 -22.24 -25.67
N GLY A 687 -8.98 -23.36 -25.43
CA GLY A 687 -9.38 -24.40 -24.49
C GLY A 687 -8.27 -24.62 -23.47
N ASP A 688 -8.54 -24.39 -22.19
CA ASP A 688 -7.56 -24.50 -21.10
C ASP A 688 -6.23 -23.76 -21.43
N ASP A 689 -6.36 -22.50 -21.84
CA ASP A 689 -5.29 -21.58 -22.28
C ASP A 689 -4.51 -21.97 -23.54
N ARG A 690 -4.90 -23.05 -24.22
CA ARG A 690 -4.34 -23.44 -25.52
C ARG A 690 -5.19 -22.88 -26.66
N ILE A 691 -4.56 -22.27 -27.66
CA ILE A 691 -5.26 -21.85 -28.88
C ILE A 691 -5.77 -23.10 -29.61
N LEU A 692 -7.08 -23.17 -29.79
CA LEU A 692 -7.75 -24.20 -30.59
C LEU A 692 -7.95 -23.72 -32.03
N LEU A 693 -8.25 -22.44 -32.21
CA LEU A 693 -8.46 -21.82 -33.52
C LEU A 693 -8.21 -20.32 -33.45
N THR A 694 -7.57 -19.77 -34.47
CA THR A 694 -7.51 -18.33 -34.74
C THR A 694 -8.06 -18.09 -36.14
N THR A 695 -9.01 -17.17 -36.29
CA THR A 695 -9.57 -16.84 -37.61
C THR A 695 -8.56 -16.06 -38.45
N PRO A 696 -8.74 -16.03 -39.79
CA PRO A 696 -8.26 -14.92 -40.60
C PRO A 696 -8.79 -13.57 -40.09
N THR A 697 -8.27 -12.47 -40.63
CA THR A 697 -8.85 -11.14 -40.37
C THR A 697 -10.30 -11.12 -40.85
N LEU A 698 -11.20 -10.80 -39.94
CA LEU A 698 -12.64 -10.67 -40.16
C LEU A 698 -12.93 -9.26 -40.62
N THR A 699 -13.63 -9.12 -41.75
CA THR A 699 -14.10 -7.82 -42.25
C THR A 699 -15.56 -7.96 -42.69
N ALA A 700 -16.27 -6.85 -42.85
CA ALA A 700 -17.61 -6.85 -43.41
C ALA A 700 -17.68 -7.50 -44.82
N ALA A 701 -16.61 -7.38 -45.61
CA ALA A 701 -16.56 -7.90 -46.98
C ALA A 701 -16.38 -9.42 -47.07
N THR A 702 -15.70 -10.02 -46.10
CA THR A 702 -15.44 -11.47 -46.07
C THR A 702 -16.60 -12.29 -45.51
N GLY A 703 -17.59 -11.63 -44.90
CA GLY A 703 -18.67 -12.29 -44.20
C GLY A 703 -18.20 -13.04 -42.94
N PRO A 704 -19.13 -13.75 -42.26
CA PRO A 704 -18.79 -14.49 -41.05
C PRO A 704 -18.04 -15.77 -41.39
N VAL A 705 -17.09 -16.14 -40.52
CA VAL A 705 -16.31 -17.37 -40.62
C VAL A 705 -16.95 -18.44 -39.72
N PRO A 706 -17.18 -19.67 -40.22
CA PRO A 706 -17.58 -20.78 -39.37
C PRO A 706 -16.43 -21.21 -38.46
N VAL A 707 -16.76 -21.35 -37.19
CA VAL A 707 -15.90 -21.95 -36.16
C VAL A 707 -16.49 -23.31 -35.84
N ASP A 708 -15.64 -24.32 -35.88
CA ASP A 708 -15.96 -25.68 -35.47
C ASP A 708 -14.69 -26.31 -34.89
N VAL A 709 -14.65 -26.42 -33.56
CA VAL A 709 -13.50 -26.95 -32.83
C VAL A 709 -13.91 -28.06 -31.88
N ASP A 710 -13.05 -29.07 -31.78
CA ASP A 710 -13.14 -30.14 -30.78
C ASP A 710 -12.81 -29.55 -29.40
N VAL A 711 -13.72 -29.73 -28.44
CA VAL A 711 -13.56 -29.25 -27.06
C VAL A 711 -13.63 -30.40 -26.06
N ARG A 712 -13.46 -31.66 -26.51
CA ARG A 712 -13.44 -32.82 -25.61
C ARG A 712 -12.32 -32.68 -24.59
N GLY A 713 -12.72 -32.79 -23.32
CA GLY A 713 -11.82 -32.62 -22.18
C GLY A 713 -11.45 -31.16 -21.87
N VAL A 714 -11.88 -30.19 -22.68
CA VAL A 714 -11.68 -28.75 -22.38
C VAL A 714 -12.55 -28.37 -21.21
N ARG A 715 -11.95 -27.77 -20.18
CA ARG A 715 -12.68 -27.32 -18.98
C ARG A 715 -13.08 -25.87 -19.04
N VAL A 716 -12.25 -25.01 -19.60
CA VAL A 716 -12.53 -23.60 -19.81
C VAL A 716 -12.44 -23.27 -21.29
N LEU A 717 -13.55 -22.81 -21.86
CA LEU A 717 -13.61 -22.28 -23.22
C LEU A 717 -13.52 -20.76 -23.14
N ARG A 718 -12.51 -20.17 -23.80
CA ARG A 718 -12.35 -18.71 -23.88
C ARG A 718 -12.47 -18.23 -25.32
N LEU A 719 -13.29 -17.21 -25.52
CA LEU A 719 -13.52 -16.53 -26.79
C LEU A 719 -12.93 -15.13 -26.73
N GLU A 720 -11.97 -14.84 -27.60
CA GLU A 720 -11.28 -13.57 -27.66
C GLU A 720 -11.51 -12.93 -29.03
N VAL A 721 -11.74 -11.62 -29.06
CA VAL A 721 -11.71 -10.82 -30.29
C VAL A 721 -10.73 -9.67 -30.11
N THR A 722 -9.71 -9.61 -30.95
CA THR A 722 -8.73 -8.52 -30.99
C THR A 722 -8.91 -7.68 -32.23
N ASP A 723 -8.46 -6.43 -32.17
CA ASP A 723 -8.28 -5.58 -33.35
C ASP A 723 -7.19 -6.21 -34.26
N ALA A 724 -7.37 -6.08 -35.57
CA ALA A 724 -6.47 -6.63 -36.59
C ALA A 724 -5.84 -5.56 -37.50
N ASN A 725 -6.16 -4.27 -37.32
CA ASN A 725 -5.62 -3.17 -38.14
C ASN A 725 -5.10 -1.96 -37.34
N ASN A 726 -4.99 -2.07 -36.02
CA ASN A 726 -4.61 -0.98 -35.10
C ASN A 726 -5.61 0.19 -35.11
N LYS A 727 -6.89 -0.08 -35.42
CA LYS A 727 -8.00 0.87 -35.36
C LYS A 727 -9.22 0.16 -34.78
N THR A 728 -9.52 0.46 -33.53
CA THR A 728 -10.68 -0.12 -32.82
C THR A 728 -12.05 0.41 -33.30
N SER A 729 -12.07 1.34 -34.26
CA SER A 729 -13.32 1.90 -34.77
C SER A 729 -14.06 0.89 -35.65
N PHE A 730 -15.34 0.66 -35.35
CA PHE A 730 -16.21 -0.25 -36.10
C PHE A 730 -15.85 -1.74 -35.96
N ASP A 731 -15.24 -2.12 -34.84
CA ASP A 731 -14.87 -3.51 -34.53
C ASP A 731 -15.97 -4.30 -33.79
N HIS A 732 -17.23 -3.87 -33.92
CA HIS A 732 -18.36 -4.65 -33.42
C HIS A 732 -18.40 -6.00 -34.15
N THR A 733 -18.10 -7.05 -33.40
CA THR A 733 -17.97 -8.43 -33.86
C THR A 733 -19.00 -9.26 -33.11
N SER A 734 -19.61 -10.23 -33.78
CA SER A 734 -20.59 -11.10 -33.12
C SER A 734 -20.18 -12.56 -33.27
N TRP A 735 -20.42 -13.36 -32.24
CA TRP A 735 -20.37 -14.81 -32.27
C TRP A 735 -21.81 -15.36 -32.39
N ALA A 736 -22.34 -15.40 -33.62
CA ALA A 736 -23.67 -15.91 -33.87
C ALA A 736 -23.72 -17.44 -33.71
N LEU A 737 -24.85 -17.95 -33.20
CA LEU A 737 -25.10 -19.36 -32.95
C LEU A 737 -23.99 -20.06 -32.13
N ALA A 738 -23.25 -19.29 -31.31
CA ALA A 738 -22.19 -19.81 -30.46
C ALA A 738 -22.76 -20.87 -29.51
N ARG A 739 -22.40 -22.13 -29.74
CA ARG A 739 -23.00 -23.30 -29.09
C ARG A 739 -21.93 -24.31 -28.72
N VAL A 740 -22.11 -24.93 -27.56
CA VAL A 740 -21.38 -26.14 -27.18
C VAL A 740 -22.33 -27.32 -27.20
N THR A 741 -21.88 -28.45 -27.74
CA THR A 741 -22.57 -29.74 -27.63
C THR A 741 -21.99 -30.54 -26.47
N VAL A 742 -22.81 -31.33 -25.79
CA VAL A 742 -22.42 -32.18 -24.66
C VAL A 742 -22.68 -33.63 -25.03
N GLY A 743 -21.68 -34.48 -24.82
CA GLY A 743 -21.67 -35.91 -25.17
C GLY A 743 -22.11 -36.85 -24.06
#